data_AF-A0A923RT55-F1
#
_entry.id   AF-A0A923RT55-F1
#
_cell.length_a   1.000
_cell.length_b   1.000
_cell.length_c   1.000
_cell.angle_alpha   90.00
_cell.angle_beta   90.00
_cell.angle_gamma   90.00
#
_symmetry.space_group_name_H-M   'P 1'
#
loop_
_entity.id
_entity.type
_entity.pdbx_description
1 polymer ?
#
loop_
_entity_poly.entity_id
_entity_poly.type
_entity_poly.pdbx_seq_one_letter_code
_entity_poly.pdbx_strand_id
1 'polypeptide(L)'
;MKKNLIYLTSLCFIFAAVTFLCLPGGCIFGSNTDWLSQHVSLAETIRNACVEQKTLLPVSLNLGGGSNAYLFSYYGFLRPDILIGCLFQDIPMRFLLIGYILFSCLFAVLLFFWWIQGEMKDRFLSWCASVLFLTAACFFHAHRQIMFINYLPFLLLALLCIQKKKIRFLPLCLFMIYLHSFYFSVSCMVVIAWYWYQKEIYEIRKNRFFRSLFFKSLSGSIILASAMAAALLLPTALVLLEHRRSLSTAPLLDVLAPDFTMSGLLYSPYGMGLTILSLYALLIGLTKKIFFKNSVLYLAVSCWYFIPYLLNLTLYPRTKILIPFVPLILLHTVQILQHLITEQKKIDASRLTFLFPFPLLIIIACFSWQKERFSFVLLDIGFLFVFLFTVVFARQKLAKYSLLLLLVVPCLLFIQTARTDNFVKKGQTDEAFSVQKTNELKFSPLYRFDTLTEPLTNCNQLPNVRQPKSTMYSSVTNQKYLHVYYDVLQTPVQINNKTALLSTDNPFLLHLLGIRYIEAAKDTVPAGYKILRTSGEHVIAENEEVLPIGYFTDNFISQEQFQAFSEAEQLEAITKFTVIDTPPEKETIQKQDVTFQRRAFTPLWDSLTLPDSLRLKKTENDILVRASSESTLSLSLLNPAPDQILLLEFQVVNKGSHAVVIDINQIRNKLSKASAPYPNGNDMFHYQLSPNKADTLEITFSKGTYLLKSIQWSTLPKTIFSQKTFIPLKLYGKELQTDTNRLFEADTLLSGTIETDTDGYFATSIPLQNGLKILVDGQSVPLLTVNEAFAGTELSKGAHTVQVLFYPPGRTAGCLLSITALIFYLFLFIRWNMQERKTL
;
A
#
# COMPACT_ATOMS: atom_id res chain seq x y z
N MET A 1 1.40 -30.29 -31.21
CA MET A 1 2.38 -29.99 -30.15
C MET A 1 3.66 -29.32 -30.67
N LYS A 2 4.49 -29.95 -31.52
CA LYS A 2 5.81 -29.41 -31.94
C LYS A 2 5.82 -27.94 -32.41
N LYS A 3 4.84 -27.50 -33.22
CA LYS A 3 4.75 -26.11 -33.70
C LYS A 3 4.39 -25.08 -32.61
N ASN A 4 3.69 -25.46 -31.55
CA ASN A 4 3.40 -24.55 -30.43
C ASN A 4 4.63 -24.40 -29.53
N LEU A 5 5.47 -25.43 -29.44
CA LEU A 5 6.68 -25.41 -28.61
C LEU A 5 7.60 -24.24 -28.99
N ILE A 6 7.82 -24.01 -30.29
CA ILE A 6 8.66 -22.90 -30.78
C ILE A 6 8.18 -21.54 -30.26
N TYR A 7 6.88 -21.27 -30.34
CA TYR A 7 6.29 -20.01 -29.88
C TYR A 7 6.32 -19.88 -28.34
N LEU A 8 6.11 -20.98 -27.62
CA LEU A 8 6.19 -20.98 -26.16
C LEU A 8 7.63 -20.74 -25.69
N THR A 9 8.61 -21.43 -26.28
CA THR A 9 10.02 -21.24 -25.99
C THR A 9 10.47 -19.82 -26.31
N SER A 10 10.01 -19.23 -27.42
CA SER A 10 10.34 -17.83 -27.73
C SER A 10 9.70 -16.84 -26.76
N LEU A 11 8.47 -17.07 -26.28
CA LEU A 11 7.87 -16.24 -25.22
C LEU A 11 8.67 -16.32 -23.92
N CYS A 12 9.12 -17.51 -23.51
CA CYS A 12 10.00 -17.66 -22.35
C CYS A 12 11.31 -16.88 -22.53
N PHE A 13 11.91 -16.94 -23.73
CA PHE A 13 13.14 -16.20 -24.04
C PHE A 13 12.92 -14.69 -24.00
N ILE A 14 11.86 -14.17 -24.63
CA ILE A 14 11.56 -12.72 -24.62
C ILE A 14 11.27 -12.25 -23.20
N PHE A 15 10.50 -13.01 -22.41
CA PHE A 15 10.27 -12.69 -21.00
C PHE A 15 11.59 -12.59 -20.24
N ALA A 16 12.45 -13.60 -20.33
CA ALA A 16 13.76 -13.59 -19.66
C ALA A 16 14.65 -12.42 -20.12
N ALA A 17 14.70 -12.16 -21.43
CA ALA A 17 15.50 -11.07 -22.00
C ALA A 17 15.00 -9.70 -21.53
N VAL A 18 13.70 -9.44 -21.60
CA VAL A 18 13.12 -8.16 -21.18
C VAL A 18 13.27 -7.96 -19.67
N THR A 19 13.03 -8.99 -18.85
CA THR A 19 13.27 -8.92 -17.39
C THR A 19 14.73 -8.63 -17.07
N PHE A 20 15.67 -9.29 -17.74
CA PHE A 20 17.10 -9.06 -17.54
C PHE A 20 17.53 -7.64 -17.95
N LEU A 21 17.06 -7.14 -19.10
CA LEU A 21 17.39 -5.80 -19.61
C LEU A 21 16.80 -4.65 -18.76
N CYS A 22 15.78 -4.94 -17.97
CA CYS A 22 15.19 -4.00 -17.01
C CYS A 22 16.03 -3.86 -15.73
N LEU A 23 16.76 -4.92 -15.34
CA LEU A 23 17.47 -4.97 -14.07
C LEU A 23 18.86 -4.30 -14.18
N PRO A 24 19.13 -3.21 -13.46
CA PRO A 24 20.46 -2.61 -13.44
C PRO A 24 21.49 -3.54 -12.79
N GLY A 25 22.76 -3.42 -13.19
CA GLY A 25 23.87 -4.13 -12.56
C GLY A 25 23.94 -3.86 -11.05
N GLY A 26 24.22 -4.89 -10.26
CA GLY A 26 24.32 -4.77 -8.80
C GLY A 26 22.99 -4.62 -8.05
N CYS A 27 21.84 -4.76 -8.72
CA CYS A 27 20.50 -4.67 -8.10
C CYS A 27 19.79 -6.04 -8.04
N ILE A 28 18.68 -6.09 -7.29
CA ILE A 28 17.71 -7.19 -7.29
C ILE A 28 16.40 -6.75 -7.98
N PHE A 29 15.58 -7.70 -8.43
CA PHE A 29 14.34 -7.41 -9.16
C PHE A 29 13.21 -6.92 -8.24
N GLY A 30 13.35 -5.70 -7.74
CA GLY A 30 12.41 -5.07 -6.82
C GLY A 30 12.69 -3.58 -6.65
N SER A 31 11.64 -2.78 -6.55
CA SER A 31 11.69 -1.32 -6.35
C SER A 31 12.02 -0.99 -4.90
N ASN A 32 12.89 -0.01 -4.68
CA ASN A 32 13.24 0.52 -3.37
C ASN A 32 12.14 1.40 -2.76
N THR A 33 10.96 1.44 -3.39
CA THR A 33 9.80 2.19 -2.89
C THR A 33 8.75 1.22 -2.33
N ASP A 34 7.64 1.02 -3.05
CA ASP A 34 6.49 0.25 -2.57
C ASP A 34 6.82 -1.24 -2.42
N TRP A 35 7.68 -1.80 -3.28
CA TRP A 35 8.00 -3.23 -3.23
C TRP A 35 8.74 -3.60 -1.95
N LEU A 36 9.81 -2.88 -1.62
CA LEU A 36 10.56 -3.16 -0.40
C LEU A 36 9.71 -2.87 0.86
N SER A 37 9.18 -1.65 0.99
CA SER A 37 8.47 -1.20 2.19
C SER A 37 7.12 -1.88 2.46
N GLN A 38 6.33 -2.18 1.41
CA GLN A 38 4.96 -2.67 1.57
C GLN A 38 4.76 -4.12 1.17
N HIS A 39 5.60 -4.69 0.30
CA HIS A 39 5.45 -6.08 -0.14
C HIS A 39 6.45 -7.02 0.51
N VAL A 40 7.71 -6.64 0.63
CA VAL A 40 8.73 -7.47 1.28
C VAL A 40 8.61 -7.39 2.80
N SER A 41 8.78 -6.20 3.38
CA SER A 41 8.81 -6.01 4.85
C SER A 41 7.53 -6.53 5.51
N LEU A 42 6.37 -6.24 4.92
CA LEU A 42 5.10 -6.69 5.47
C LEU A 42 4.87 -8.19 5.29
N ALA A 43 5.28 -8.80 4.17
CA ALA A 43 5.14 -10.25 3.98
C ALA A 43 6.04 -11.03 4.94
N GLU A 44 7.24 -10.51 5.23
CA GLU A 44 8.15 -11.02 6.25
C GLU A 44 7.49 -10.96 7.63
N THR A 45 6.93 -9.81 8.02
CA THR A 45 6.19 -9.63 9.28
C THR A 45 4.97 -10.55 9.38
N ILE A 46 4.17 -10.68 8.33
CA ILE A 46 3.00 -11.57 8.30
C ILE A 46 3.44 -13.03 8.46
N ARG A 47 4.47 -13.47 7.71
CA ARG A 47 5.02 -14.83 7.84
C ARG A 47 5.43 -15.12 9.27
N ASN A 48 6.20 -14.21 9.88
CA ASN A 48 6.72 -14.40 11.22
C ASN A 48 5.58 -14.45 12.25
N ALA A 49 4.55 -13.62 12.09
CA ALA A 49 3.34 -13.68 12.92
C ALA A 49 2.58 -15.01 12.74
N CYS A 50 2.47 -15.53 11.52
CA CYS A 50 1.83 -16.83 11.26
C CYS A 50 2.55 -17.97 12.00
N VAL A 51 3.89 -17.97 11.96
CA VAL A 51 4.73 -18.98 12.62
C VAL A 51 4.64 -18.85 14.14
N GLU A 52 4.77 -17.64 14.68
CA GLU A 52 4.72 -17.41 16.13
C GLU A 52 3.35 -17.74 16.72
N GLN A 53 2.27 -17.28 16.08
CA GLN A 53 0.90 -17.50 16.55
C GLN A 53 0.33 -18.87 16.14
N LYS A 54 1.11 -19.70 15.42
CA LYS A 54 0.72 -21.02 14.91
C LYS A 54 -0.60 -21.01 14.12
N THR A 55 -0.79 -19.98 13.28
CA THR A 55 -2.01 -19.80 12.48
C THR A 55 -1.67 -19.19 11.12
N LEU A 56 -2.48 -19.46 10.09
CA LEU A 56 -2.36 -18.78 8.79
C LEU A 56 -3.11 -17.43 8.75
N LEU A 57 -3.83 -17.11 9.82
CA LEU A 57 -4.66 -15.93 9.95
C LEU A 57 -4.30 -15.26 11.28
N PRO A 58 -3.17 -14.52 11.35
CA PRO A 58 -2.76 -13.87 12.58
C PRO A 58 -3.85 -12.92 13.08
N VAL A 59 -3.96 -12.81 14.41
CA VAL A 59 -5.01 -12.03 15.09
C VAL A 59 -4.62 -10.56 15.19
N SER A 60 -3.47 -10.31 15.78
CA SER A 60 -2.85 -9.00 15.92
C SER A 60 -1.49 -9.00 15.26
N LEU A 61 -1.03 -7.83 14.84
CA LEU A 61 0.38 -7.60 14.55
C LEU A 61 0.93 -6.59 15.57
N ASN A 62 2.18 -6.81 15.96
CA ASN A 62 2.97 -5.92 16.82
C ASN A 62 3.37 -4.60 16.12
N LEU A 63 2.61 -4.18 15.11
CA LEU A 63 2.75 -2.93 14.37
C LEU A 63 1.72 -1.91 14.85
N GLY A 64 2.03 -0.62 14.69
CA GLY A 64 1.07 0.45 14.95
C GLY A 64 0.51 0.42 16.38
N GLY A 65 1.32 0.08 17.37
CA GLY A 65 0.89 0.04 18.77
C GLY A 65 0.13 -1.22 19.21
N GLY A 66 -0.08 -2.21 18.33
CA GLY A 66 -0.89 -3.41 18.61
C GLY A 66 -2.12 -3.48 17.73
N SER A 67 -1.91 -3.45 16.41
CA SER A 67 -2.96 -3.30 15.41
C SER A 67 -3.68 -4.61 15.08
N ASN A 68 -4.98 -4.53 14.80
CA ASN A 68 -5.73 -5.60 14.16
C ASN A 68 -5.01 -6.05 12.87
N ALA A 69 -4.63 -7.32 12.79
CA ALA A 69 -3.87 -7.83 11.65
C ALA A 69 -4.61 -7.59 10.32
N TYR A 70 -5.94 -7.65 10.31
CA TYR A 70 -6.74 -7.45 9.09
C TYR A 70 -6.70 -6.02 8.53
N LEU A 71 -6.08 -5.06 9.21
CA LEU A 71 -5.69 -3.78 8.61
C LEU A 71 -4.70 -3.99 7.43
N PHE A 72 -3.94 -5.08 7.44
CA PHE A 72 -2.90 -5.39 6.46
C PHE A 72 -3.32 -6.46 5.44
N SER A 73 -4.52 -7.03 5.57
CA SER A 73 -5.00 -8.13 4.74
C SER A 73 -5.07 -7.77 3.24
N TYR A 74 -5.16 -6.48 2.91
CA TYR A 74 -5.02 -5.94 1.55
C TYR A 74 -3.71 -6.38 0.87
N TYR A 75 -2.63 -6.57 1.63
CA TYR A 75 -1.34 -7.03 1.12
C TYR A 75 -1.21 -8.57 1.11
N GLY A 76 -2.15 -9.29 1.76
CA GLY A 76 -2.61 -10.65 1.41
C GLY A 76 -2.07 -11.81 2.26
N PHE A 77 -2.76 -12.17 3.34
CA PHE A 77 -2.40 -13.24 4.30
C PHE A 77 -2.37 -14.65 3.71
N LEU A 78 -3.41 -14.99 2.95
CA LEU A 78 -3.59 -16.33 2.38
C LEU A 78 -3.03 -16.42 0.95
N ARG A 79 -2.17 -15.47 0.55
CA ARG A 79 -1.51 -15.55 -0.75
C ARG A 79 -0.54 -16.74 -0.78
N PRO A 80 -0.48 -17.49 -1.89
CA PRO A 80 0.40 -18.66 -1.98
C PRO A 80 1.87 -18.37 -1.69
N ASP A 81 2.39 -17.19 -2.04
CA ASP A 81 3.77 -16.83 -1.72
C ASP A 81 4.02 -16.65 -0.23
N ILE A 82 3.08 -16.07 0.53
CA ILE A 82 3.17 -16.02 2.00
C ILE A 82 3.06 -17.41 2.59
N LEU A 83 2.13 -18.24 2.09
CA LEU A 83 1.95 -19.61 2.58
C LEU A 83 3.20 -20.49 2.33
N ILE A 84 3.81 -20.36 1.14
CA ILE A 84 5.10 -20.99 0.82
C ILE A 84 6.19 -20.43 1.75
N GLY A 85 6.19 -19.11 2.02
CA GLY A 85 7.08 -18.49 2.99
C GLY A 85 7.01 -19.12 4.37
N CYS A 86 5.82 -19.47 4.85
CA CYS A 86 5.63 -20.13 6.14
C CYS A 86 6.27 -21.55 6.19
N LEU A 87 6.41 -22.21 5.04
CA LEU A 87 7.08 -23.52 4.90
C LEU A 87 8.61 -23.38 4.80
N PHE A 88 9.12 -22.26 4.29
CA PHE A 88 10.55 -22.00 4.06
C PHE A 88 11.03 -20.78 4.86
N GLN A 89 11.06 -20.92 6.20
CA GLN A 89 11.37 -19.81 7.12
C GLN A 89 12.81 -19.29 6.98
N ASP A 90 13.76 -20.17 6.63
CA ASP A 90 15.17 -19.81 6.45
C ASP A 90 15.44 -18.97 5.19
N ILE A 91 14.49 -18.88 4.27
CA ILE A 91 14.61 -18.10 3.04
C ILE A 91 13.94 -16.75 3.23
N PRO A 92 14.65 -15.61 3.12
CA PRO A 92 14.03 -14.28 3.20
C PRO A 92 12.89 -14.09 2.19
N MET A 93 11.78 -13.46 2.62
CA MET A 93 10.60 -13.29 1.77
C MET A 93 10.89 -12.57 0.44
N ARG A 94 11.90 -11.69 0.40
CA ARG A 94 12.34 -11.02 -0.83
C ARG A 94 12.63 -12.00 -1.99
N PHE A 95 13.27 -13.13 -1.73
CA PHE A 95 13.62 -14.09 -2.79
C PHE A 95 12.41 -14.89 -3.24
N LEU A 96 11.56 -15.31 -2.29
CA LEU A 96 10.32 -16.02 -2.57
C LEU A 96 9.37 -15.15 -3.39
N LEU A 97 9.23 -13.86 -3.04
CA LEU A 97 8.40 -12.91 -3.78
C LEU A 97 8.92 -12.67 -5.20
N ILE A 98 10.23 -12.51 -5.40
CA ILE A 98 10.83 -12.38 -6.75
C ILE A 98 10.54 -13.63 -7.58
N GLY A 99 10.83 -14.82 -7.02
CA GLY A 99 10.58 -16.08 -7.72
C GLY A 99 9.11 -16.27 -8.08
N TYR A 100 8.21 -15.99 -7.13
CA TYR A 100 6.78 -16.14 -7.30
C TYR A 100 6.20 -15.18 -8.35
N ILE A 101 6.57 -13.90 -8.31
CA ILE A 101 6.03 -12.92 -9.27
C ILE A 101 6.56 -13.17 -10.68
N LEU A 102 7.83 -13.55 -10.84
CA LEU A 102 8.39 -13.91 -12.14
C LEU A 102 7.71 -15.16 -12.72
N PHE A 103 7.51 -16.19 -11.88
CA PHE A 103 6.75 -17.38 -12.27
C PHE A 103 5.31 -17.03 -12.66
N SER A 104 4.63 -16.22 -11.84
CA SER A 104 3.23 -15.83 -12.07
C SER A 104 3.08 -15.04 -13.37
N CYS A 105 3.96 -14.08 -13.63
CA CYS A 105 3.93 -13.30 -14.87
C CYS A 105 4.19 -14.18 -16.09
N LEU A 106 5.20 -15.05 -16.06
CA LEU A 106 5.46 -15.98 -17.16
C LEU A 106 4.27 -16.93 -17.36
N PHE A 107 3.72 -17.47 -16.29
CA PHE A 107 2.55 -18.35 -16.34
C PHE A 107 1.33 -17.64 -16.95
N ALA A 108 1.07 -16.38 -16.58
CA ALA A 108 0.04 -15.56 -17.22
C ALA A 108 0.29 -15.42 -18.73
N VAL A 109 1.52 -15.11 -19.16
CA VAL A 109 1.84 -14.95 -20.60
C VAL A 109 1.60 -16.24 -21.37
N LEU A 110 1.99 -17.39 -20.81
CA LEU A 110 1.77 -18.69 -21.44
C LEU A 110 0.27 -19.06 -21.47
N LEU A 111 -0.47 -18.84 -20.38
CA LEU A 111 -1.93 -19.04 -20.34
C LEU A 111 -2.64 -18.15 -21.36
N PHE A 112 -2.21 -16.89 -21.50
CA PHE A 112 -2.74 -15.96 -22.48
C PHE A 112 -2.53 -16.47 -23.91
N PHE A 113 -1.34 -16.98 -24.23
CA PHE A 113 -1.07 -17.61 -25.53
C PHE A 113 -2.03 -18.78 -25.79
N TRP A 114 -2.20 -19.69 -24.83
CA TRP A 114 -3.10 -20.84 -24.96
C TRP A 114 -4.56 -20.43 -25.14
N TRP A 115 -5.01 -19.42 -24.40
CA TRP A 115 -6.35 -18.87 -24.48
C TRP A 115 -6.61 -18.23 -25.84
N ILE A 116 -5.74 -17.29 -26.28
CA ILE A 116 -5.87 -16.64 -27.60
C ILE A 116 -5.76 -17.65 -28.73
N GLN A 117 -4.87 -18.64 -28.65
CA GLN A 117 -4.75 -19.68 -29.67
C GLN A 117 -6.04 -20.50 -29.82
N GLY A 118 -6.78 -20.70 -28.73
CA GLY A 118 -8.10 -21.33 -28.76
C GLY A 118 -9.16 -20.47 -29.46
N GLU A 119 -9.04 -19.14 -29.40
CA GLU A 119 -9.94 -18.18 -30.07
C GLU A 119 -9.61 -18.01 -31.56
N MET A 120 -8.35 -17.68 -31.86
CA MET A 120 -7.91 -17.20 -33.17
C MET A 120 -7.53 -18.32 -34.14
N LYS A 121 -7.10 -19.47 -33.61
CA LYS A 121 -6.49 -20.61 -34.35
C LYS A 121 -5.21 -20.28 -35.16
N ASP A 122 -4.83 -19.01 -35.33
CA ASP A 122 -3.57 -18.57 -35.95
C ASP A 122 -2.45 -18.42 -34.90
N ARG A 123 -1.43 -19.28 -34.99
CA ARG A 123 -0.33 -19.35 -34.02
C ARG A 123 0.55 -18.10 -34.00
N PHE A 124 0.80 -17.51 -35.17
CA PHE A 124 1.67 -16.35 -35.26
C PHE A 124 0.99 -15.13 -34.65
N LEU A 125 -0.28 -14.91 -34.98
CA LEU A 125 -1.05 -13.81 -34.40
C LEU A 125 -1.26 -13.98 -32.89
N SER A 126 -1.50 -15.21 -32.43
CA SER A 126 -1.60 -15.51 -30.99
C SER A 126 -0.28 -15.24 -30.27
N TRP A 127 0.85 -15.55 -30.91
CA TRP A 127 2.17 -15.21 -30.40
C TRP A 127 2.40 -13.69 -30.35
N CYS A 128 2.07 -12.94 -31.42
CA CYS A 128 2.16 -11.47 -31.42
C CYS A 128 1.31 -10.85 -30.31
N ALA A 129 0.07 -11.33 -30.12
CA ALA A 129 -0.80 -10.92 -29.02
C ALA A 129 -0.12 -11.11 -27.66
N SER A 130 0.56 -12.26 -27.50
CA SER A 130 1.21 -12.63 -26.23
C SER A 130 2.45 -11.79 -25.95
N VAL A 131 3.18 -11.37 -26.99
CA VAL A 131 4.28 -10.40 -26.85
C VAL A 131 3.75 -9.03 -26.45
N LEU A 132 2.63 -8.58 -27.02
CA LEU A 132 1.97 -7.33 -26.60
C LEU A 132 1.46 -7.40 -25.15
N PHE A 133 0.91 -8.55 -24.74
CA PHE A 133 0.50 -8.78 -23.35
C PHE A 133 1.69 -8.73 -22.39
N LEU A 134 2.76 -9.46 -22.72
CA LEU A 134 4.02 -9.52 -21.98
C LEU A 134 4.66 -8.14 -21.75
N THR A 135 4.53 -7.25 -22.74
CA THR A 135 5.18 -5.94 -22.77
C THR A 135 4.23 -4.78 -22.46
N ALA A 136 2.98 -5.08 -22.08
CA ALA A 136 2.05 -4.06 -21.62
C ALA A 136 2.64 -3.35 -20.41
N ALA A 137 2.57 -2.01 -20.39
CA ALA A 137 3.25 -1.22 -19.37
C ALA A 137 2.82 -1.54 -17.94
N CYS A 138 1.64 -2.14 -17.73
CA CYS A 138 1.18 -2.58 -16.41
C CYS A 138 2.06 -3.69 -15.79
N PHE A 139 2.79 -4.49 -16.59
CA PHE A 139 3.76 -5.46 -16.09
C PHE A 139 4.98 -4.82 -15.41
N PHE A 140 5.15 -3.50 -15.53
CA PHE A 140 6.04 -2.71 -14.68
C PHE A 140 5.82 -3.01 -13.20
N HIS A 141 4.57 -3.25 -12.80
CA HIS A 141 4.24 -3.55 -11.41
C HIS A 141 4.77 -4.89 -10.90
N ALA A 142 5.35 -5.74 -11.75
CA ALA A 142 6.02 -6.98 -11.35
C ALA A 142 7.17 -6.76 -10.34
N HIS A 143 7.83 -5.60 -10.38
CA HIS A 143 8.88 -5.25 -9.43
C HIS A 143 8.50 -4.10 -8.48
N ARG A 144 7.26 -3.55 -8.57
CA ARG A 144 6.85 -2.39 -7.78
C ARG A 144 5.61 -2.63 -6.90
N GLN A 145 4.47 -2.92 -7.52
CA GLN A 145 3.19 -3.12 -6.83
C GLN A 145 2.57 -4.44 -7.29
N ILE A 146 3.14 -5.55 -6.84
CA ILE A 146 2.88 -6.90 -7.37
C ILE A 146 1.39 -7.28 -7.39
N MET A 147 0.61 -6.73 -6.45
CA MET A 147 -0.82 -6.97 -6.34
C MET A 147 -1.66 -6.43 -7.51
N PHE A 148 -1.08 -5.60 -8.39
CA PHE A 148 -1.77 -5.08 -9.58
C PHE A 148 -1.81 -6.10 -10.72
N ILE A 149 -1.00 -7.15 -10.66
CA ILE A 149 -0.87 -8.13 -11.75
C ILE A 149 -0.81 -9.59 -11.29
N ASN A 150 -0.52 -9.87 -10.02
CA ASN A 150 -0.36 -11.23 -9.50
C ASN A 150 -1.63 -12.12 -9.61
N TYR A 151 -2.82 -11.51 -9.78
CA TYR A 151 -4.08 -12.22 -10.01
C TYR A 151 -4.31 -12.62 -11.47
N LEU A 152 -3.55 -12.07 -12.43
CA LEU A 152 -3.77 -12.28 -13.87
C LEU A 152 -3.75 -13.75 -14.32
N PRO A 153 -2.89 -14.65 -13.79
CA PRO A 153 -2.94 -16.07 -14.14
C PRO A 153 -4.33 -16.67 -13.89
N PHE A 154 -4.96 -16.32 -12.76
CA PHE A 154 -6.25 -16.87 -12.36
C PHE A 154 -7.40 -16.25 -13.15
N LEU A 155 -7.28 -14.99 -13.56
CA LEU A 155 -8.18 -14.39 -14.54
C LEU A 155 -8.12 -15.16 -15.87
N LEU A 156 -6.92 -15.46 -16.38
CA LEU A 156 -6.75 -16.20 -17.63
C LEU A 156 -7.23 -17.65 -17.53
N LEU A 157 -7.02 -18.31 -16.38
CA LEU A 157 -7.60 -19.62 -16.09
C LEU A 157 -9.14 -19.56 -16.10
N ALA A 158 -9.75 -18.52 -15.53
CA ALA A 158 -11.20 -18.35 -15.58
C ALA A 158 -11.71 -18.22 -17.03
N LEU A 159 -11.03 -17.42 -17.87
CA LEU A 159 -11.35 -17.29 -19.29
C LEU A 159 -11.16 -18.60 -20.05
N LEU A 160 -10.11 -19.38 -19.76
CA LEU A 160 -9.91 -20.73 -20.30
C LEU A 160 -11.01 -21.70 -19.86
N CYS A 161 -11.45 -21.65 -18.60
CA CYS A 161 -12.55 -22.47 -18.11
C CYS A 161 -13.83 -22.23 -18.92
N ILE A 162 -14.14 -20.97 -19.21
CA ILE A 162 -15.28 -20.60 -20.07
C ILE A 162 -15.06 -21.10 -21.49
N GLN A 163 -13.90 -20.83 -22.10
CA GLN A 163 -13.58 -21.27 -23.46
C GLN A 163 -13.72 -22.79 -23.64
N LYS A 164 -13.25 -23.56 -22.66
CA LYS A 164 -13.24 -25.03 -22.67
C LYS A 164 -14.50 -25.65 -22.09
N LYS A 165 -15.51 -24.85 -21.70
CA LYS A 165 -16.74 -25.29 -21.02
C LYS A 165 -16.48 -26.09 -19.73
N LYS A 166 -15.39 -25.79 -19.03
CA LYS A 166 -15.01 -26.39 -17.73
C LYS A 166 -15.38 -25.48 -16.56
N ILE A 167 -16.64 -25.04 -16.52
CA ILE A 167 -17.15 -24.02 -15.58
C ILE A 167 -17.02 -24.45 -14.10
N ARG A 168 -16.93 -25.74 -13.80
CA ARG A 168 -16.69 -26.24 -12.43
C ARG A 168 -15.44 -25.70 -11.72
N PHE A 169 -14.44 -25.25 -12.47
CA PHE A 169 -13.20 -24.67 -11.92
C PHE A 169 -13.30 -23.15 -11.74
N LEU A 170 -14.37 -22.51 -12.23
CA LEU A 170 -14.56 -21.07 -12.12
C LEU A 170 -14.60 -20.55 -10.68
N PRO A 171 -15.27 -21.22 -9.71
CA PRO A 171 -15.22 -20.81 -8.30
C PRO A 171 -13.79 -20.81 -7.75
N LEU A 172 -12.97 -21.80 -8.10
CA LEU A 172 -11.57 -21.88 -7.68
C LEU A 172 -10.72 -20.74 -8.28
N CYS A 173 -10.96 -20.38 -9.55
CA CYS A 173 -10.25 -19.26 -10.17
C CYS A 173 -10.61 -17.92 -9.49
N LEU A 174 -11.89 -17.69 -9.21
CA LEU A 174 -12.36 -16.50 -8.49
C LEU A 174 -11.83 -16.46 -7.05
N PHE A 175 -11.81 -17.59 -6.35
CA PHE A 175 -11.22 -17.73 -5.02
C PHE A 175 -9.76 -17.27 -5.04
N MET A 176 -8.96 -17.76 -6.00
CA MET A 176 -7.57 -17.34 -6.15
C MET A 176 -7.40 -15.85 -6.50
N ILE A 177 -8.33 -15.26 -7.26
CA ILE A 177 -8.34 -13.80 -7.51
C ILE A 177 -8.55 -13.04 -6.19
N TYR A 178 -9.50 -13.45 -5.34
CA TYR A 178 -9.73 -12.81 -4.04
C TYR A 178 -8.52 -12.88 -3.11
N LEU A 179 -7.83 -14.03 -3.06
CA LEU A 179 -6.64 -14.19 -2.23
C LEU A 179 -5.47 -13.29 -2.66
N HIS A 180 -5.34 -13.04 -3.96
CA HIS A 180 -4.26 -12.21 -4.51
C HIS A 180 -4.57 -10.72 -4.47
N SER A 181 -5.79 -10.36 -4.85
CA SER A 181 -6.26 -8.97 -4.83
C SER A 181 -7.78 -8.90 -4.91
N PHE A 182 -8.43 -8.79 -3.75
CA PHE A 182 -9.86 -8.50 -3.70
C PHE A 182 -10.20 -7.12 -4.31
N TYR A 183 -9.25 -6.18 -4.36
CA TYR A 183 -9.44 -4.88 -5.00
C TYR A 183 -9.69 -4.98 -6.51
N PHE A 184 -8.93 -5.80 -7.24
CA PHE A 184 -9.15 -6.01 -8.68
C PHE A 184 -10.24 -7.04 -9.01
N SER A 185 -10.82 -7.68 -7.98
CA SER A 185 -11.80 -8.75 -8.17
C SER A 185 -13.06 -8.27 -8.89
N VAL A 186 -13.54 -7.06 -8.62
CA VAL A 186 -14.74 -6.47 -9.26
C VAL A 186 -14.54 -6.36 -10.77
N SER A 187 -13.43 -5.77 -11.21
CA SER A 187 -13.08 -5.70 -12.63
C SER A 187 -12.88 -7.07 -13.26
N CYS A 188 -12.26 -8.02 -12.54
CA CYS A 188 -12.14 -9.40 -13.04
C CYS A 188 -13.51 -10.05 -13.25
N MET A 189 -14.46 -9.87 -12.32
CA MET A 189 -15.83 -10.38 -12.47
C MET A 189 -16.53 -9.79 -13.69
N VAL A 190 -16.37 -8.49 -13.94
CA VAL A 190 -16.94 -7.84 -15.14
C VAL A 190 -16.34 -8.42 -16.42
N VAL A 191 -15.01 -8.61 -16.47
CA VAL A 191 -14.31 -9.20 -17.61
C VAL A 191 -14.75 -10.65 -17.87
N ILE A 192 -14.83 -11.46 -16.81
CA ILE A 192 -15.28 -12.86 -16.87
C ILE A 192 -16.73 -12.93 -17.35
N ALA A 193 -17.62 -12.12 -16.76
CA ALA A 193 -19.04 -12.08 -17.10
C ALA A 193 -19.25 -11.65 -18.56
N TRP A 194 -18.54 -10.61 -19.01
CA TRP A 194 -18.62 -10.12 -20.37
C TRP A 194 -18.13 -11.14 -21.39
N TYR A 195 -16.97 -11.77 -21.14
CA TYR A 195 -16.45 -12.81 -22.02
C TYR A 195 -17.37 -14.04 -22.10
N TRP A 196 -17.89 -14.50 -20.96
CA TRP A 196 -18.85 -15.62 -20.95
C TRP A 196 -20.13 -15.28 -21.69
N TYR A 197 -20.69 -14.08 -21.46
CA TYR A 197 -21.86 -13.61 -22.19
C TYR A 197 -21.63 -13.61 -23.71
N GLN A 198 -20.45 -13.18 -24.18
CA GLN A 198 -20.13 -13.23 -25.61
C GLN A 198 -20.10 -14.65 -26.18
N LYS A 199 -19.60 -15.63 -25.41
CA LYS A 199 -19.53 -17.03 -25.84
C LYS A 199 -20.89 -17.71 -25.97
N GLU A 200 -21.86 -17.28 -25.17
CA GLU A 200 -23.19 -17.90 -25.10
C GLU A 200 -24.32 -16.97 -25.57
N ILE A 201 -23.98 -15.84 -26.20
CA ILE A 201 -24.94 -14.77 -26.53
C ILE A 201 -26.16 -15.26 -27.33
N TYR A 202 -25.96 -16.24 -28.23
CA TYR A 202 -27.03 -16.81 -29.03
C TYR A 202 -28.02 -17.59 -28.17
N GLU A 203 -27.52 -18.50 -27.34
CA GLU A 203 -28.35 -19.31 -26.43
C GLU A 203 -29.06 -18.44 -25.38
N ILE A 204 -28.34 -17.46 -24.81
CA ILE A 204 -28.87 -16.54 -23.81
C ILE A 204 -30.01 -15.67 -24.37
N ARG A 205 -29.89 -15.21 -25.63
CA ARG A 205 -30.92 -14.38 -26.27
C ARG A 205 -32.13 -15.17 -26.74
N LYS A 206 -31.93 -16.40 -27.18
CA LYS A 206 -32.99 -17.25 -27.75
C LYS A 206 -33.90 -17.85 -26.68
N ASN A 207 -33.37 -18.12 -25.48
CA ASN A 207 -34.09 -18.91 -24.49
C ASN A 207 -33.94 -18.35 -23.05
N ARG A 208 -35.08 -18.07 -22.41
CA ARG A 208 -35.14 -17.63 -21.00
C ARG A 208 -34.49 -18.64 -20.05
N PHE A 209 -34.52 -19.93 -20.35
CA PHE A 209 -33.89 -20.98 -19.56
C PHE A 209 -32.36 -20.82 -19.52
N PHE A 210 -31.72 -20.65 -20.68
CA PHE A 210 -30.27 -20.44 -20.78
C PHE A 210 -29.84 -19.11 -20.13
N ARG A 211 -30.64 -18.05 -20.27
CA ARG A 211 -30.43 -16.81 -19.53
C ARG A 211 -30.44 -17.03 -18.02
N SER A 212 -31.43 -17.77 -17.50
CA SER A 212 -31.52 -18.09 -16.07
C SER A 212 -30.33 -18.93 -15.60
N LEU A 213 -29.94 -19.95 -16.37
CA LEU A 213 -28.80 -20.81 -16.07
C LEU A 213 -27.48 -20.03 -16.02
N PHE A 214 -27.24 -19.13 -16.99
CA PHE A 214 -26.05 -18.28 -17.01
C PHE A 214 -25.94 -17.45 -15.73
N PHE A 215 -26.99 -16.70 -15.37
CA PHE A 215 -26.97 -15.86 -14.17
C PHE A 215 -26.87 -16.68 -12.89
N LYS A 216 -27.54 -17.83 -12.80
CA LYS A 216 -27.43 -18.75 -11.65
C LYS A 216 -26.02 -19.33 -11.51
N SER A 217 -25.40 -19.73 -12.61
CA SER A 217 -24.07 -20.34 -12.59
C SER A 217 -22.96 -19.31 -12.28
N LEU A 218 -23.07 -18.12 -12.86
CA LEU A 218 -22.15 -17.01 -12.57
C LEU A 218 -22.29 -16.54 -11.12
N SER A 219 -23.51 -16.23 -10.66
CA SER A 219 -23.74 -15.81 -9.27
C SER A 219 -23.37 -16.90 -8.28
N GLY A 220 -23.71 -18.16 -8.55
CA GLY A 220 -23.31 -19.30 -7.72
C GLY A 220 -21.79 -19.44 -7.61
N SER A 221 -21.05 -19.21 -8.70
CA SER A 221 -19.58 -19.24 -8.68
C SER A 221 -18.97 -18.09 -7.86
N ILE A 222 -19.52 -16.89 -7.99
CA ILE A 222 -19.09 -15.70 -7.24
C ILE A 222 -19.37 -15.88 -5.74
N ILE A 223 -20.59 -16.29 -5.38
CA ILE A 223 -21.00 -16.52 -3.98
C ILE A 223 -20.12 -17.61 -3.37
N LEU A 224 -19.94 -18.75 -4.06
CA LEU A 224 -19.13 -19.85 -3.53
C LEU A 224 -17.67 -19.45 -3.33
N ALA A 225 -17.07 -18.76 -4.31
CA ALA A 225 -15.70 -18.26 -4.20
C ALA A 225 -15.53 -17.22 -3.08
N SER A 226 -16.53 -16.34 -2.90
CA SER A 226 -16.53 -15.33 -1.83
C SER A 226 -16.67 -15.98 -0.46
N ALA A 227 -17.52 -17.00 -0.34
CA ALA A 227 -17.67 -17.79 0.87
C ALA A 227 -16.39 -18.57 1.18
N MET A 228 -15.74 -19.18 0.18
CA MET A 228 -14.42 -19.82 0.35
C MET A 228 -13.37 -18.83 0.87
N ALA A 229 -13.40 -17.57 0.44
CA ALA A 229 -12.49 -16.50 0.87
C ALA A 229 -12.96 -15.72 2.13
N ALA A 230 -14.06 -16.11 2.77
CA ALA A 230 -14.69 -15.35 3.85
C ALA A 230 -13.77 -15.13 5.07
N ALA A 231 -12.88 -16.08 5.38
CA ALA A 231 -11.89 -15.96 6.45
C ALA A 231 -10.94 -14.76 6.28
N LEU A 232 -10.73 -14.31 5.04
CA LEU A 232 -10.01 -13.09 4.70
C LEU A 232 -10.98 -11.91 4.54
N LEU A 233 -12.04 -12.08 3.75
CA LEU A 233 -12.90 -10.99 3.31
C LEU A 233 -13.77 -10.41 4.43
N LEU A 234 -14.35 -11.24 5.30
CA LEU A 234 -15.31 -10.78 6.30
C LEU A 234 -14.66 -9.90 7.38
N PRO A 235 -13.54 -10.30 8.02
CA PRO A 235 -12.90 -9.43 9.01
C PRO A 235 -12.34 -8.16 8.38
N THR A 236 -11.78 -8.27 7.17
CA THR A 236 -11.29 -7.12 6.40
C THR A 236 -12.40 -6.11 6.12
N ALA A 237 -13.60 -6.59 5.74
CA ALA A 237 -14.75 -5.72 5.52
C ALA A 237 -15.16 -4.99 6.80
N LEU A 238 -15.18 -5.67 7.95
CA LEU A 238 -15.52 -5.05 9.23
C LEU A 238 -14.50 -3.99 9.65
N VAL A 239 -13.21 -4.24 9.45
CA VAL A 239 -12.14 -3.26 9.72
C VAL A 239 -12.24 -2.04 8.78
N LEU A 240 -12.56 -2.25 7.51
CA LEU A 240 -12.80 -1.15 6.56
C LEU A 240 -14.02 -0.30 6.95
N LEU A 241 -15.05 -0.93 7.55
CA LEU A 241 -16.23 -0.24 8.06
C LEU A 241 -15.93 0.57 9.32
N GLU A 242 -15.10 0.04 10.21
CA GLU A 242 -14.69 0.68 11.45
C GLU A 242 -13.84 1.94 11.20
N HIS A 243 -12.90 1.88 10.25
CA HIS A 243 -12.00 2.99 9.95
C HIS A 243 -12.36 3.71 8.65
N ARG A 244 -13.66 3.81 8.33
CA ARG A 244 -14.13 4.58 7.17
C ARG A 244 -13.56 5.99 7.22
N ARG A 245 -12.80 6.35 6.20
CA ARG A 245 -12.39 7.74 5.98
C ARG A 245 -13.58 8.51 5.43
N SER A 246 -13.70 9.79 5.80
CA SER A 246 -14.42 10.78 5.01
C SER A 246 -13.71 10.88 3.65
N LEU A 247 -14.12 10.04 2.71
CA LEU A 247 -13.59 10.09 1.35
C LEU A 247 -14.01 11.44 0.77
N SER A 248 -13.04 12.26 0.40
CA SER A 248 -13.30 13.39 -0.49
C SER A 248 -13.80 12.79 -1.80
N THR A 249 -15.12 12.78 -2.00
CA THR A 249 -15.72 12.34 -3.26
C THR A 249 -15.15 13.21 -4.36
N ALA A 250 -14.58 12.59 -5.40
CA ALA A 250 -14.10 13.33 -6.56
C ALA A 250 -15.27 14.19 -7.09
N PRO A 251 -15.02 15.45 -7.49
CA PRO A 251 -16.06 16.29 -8.06
C PRO A 251 -16.76 15.56 -9.21
N LEU A 252 -18.09 15.56 -9.22
CA LEU A 252 -18.87 14.79 -10.19
C LEU A 252 -18.48 15.12 -11.64
N LEU A 253 -18.15 16.39 -11.92
CA LEU A 253 -17.68 16.86 -13.22
C LEU A 253 -16.36 16.21 -13.64
N ASP A 254 -15.40 16.05 -12.72
CA ASP A 254 -14.11 15.42 -13.01
C ASP A 254 -14.25 13.93 -13.31
N VAL A 255 -15.22 13.27 -12.66
CA VAL A 255 -15.54 11.86 -12.91
C VAL A 255 -16.24 11.67 -14.25
N LEU A 256 -17.08 12.62 -14.66
CA LEU A 256 -17.82 12.59 -15.92
C LEU A 256 -16.99 13.09 -17.11
N ALA A 257 -15.82 13.69 -16.90
CA ALA A 257 -14.95 14.12 -17.99
C ALA A 257 -14.35 12.92 -18.75
N PRO A 258 -14.26 12.98 -20.10
CA PRO A 258 -13.50 12.00 -20.87
C PRO A 258 -11.99 12.21 -20.70
N ASP A 259 -11.24 11.11 -20.64
CA ASP A 259 -9.78 11.10 -20.64
C ASP A 259 -9.22 11.19 -22.07
N PHE A 260 -9.02 12.41 -22.55
CA PHE A 260 -8.41 12.64 -23.87
C PHE A 260 -6.95 12.17 -23.97
N THR A 261 -6.25 12.00 -22.83
CA THR A 261 -4.89 11.47 -22.82
C THR A 261 -4.86 9.95 -22.98
N MET A 262 -6.02 9.29 -22.89
CA MET A 262 -6.19 7.84 -22.97
C MET A 262 -5.27 7.09 -22.00
N SER A 263 -5.00 7.67 -20.82
CA SER A 263 -4.10 7.10 -19.81
C SER A 263 -4.57 5.73 -19.31
N GLY A 264 -5.87 5.45 -19.40
CA GLY A 264 -6.44 4.14 -19.12
C GLY A 264 -6.05 3.05 -20.12
N LEU A 265 -5.78 3.40 -21.38
CA LEU A 265 -5.44 2.46 -22.45
C LEU A 265 -3.96 2.51 -22.83
N LEU A 266 -3.40 3.70 -22.99
CA LEU A 266 -2.14 3.93 -23.69
C LEU A 266 -0.97 4.18 -22.74
N TYR A 267 0.08 3.37 -22.88
CA TYR A 267 1.45 3.54 -22.39
C TYR A 267 1.66 3.78 -20.89
N SER A 268 0.60 3.96 -20.10
CA SER A 268 0.68 4.20 -18.66
C SER A 268 0.84 2.89 -17.90
N PRO A 269 1.81 2.78 -16.96
CA PRO A 269 1.90 1.62 -16.08
C PRO A 269 0.70 1.53 -15.13
N TYR A 270 0.09 2.67 -14.78
CA TYR A 270 -1.09 2.76 -13.93
C TYR A 270 -2.41 2.64 -14.69
N GLY A 271 -2.39 2.22 -15.96
CA GLY A 271 -3.55 1.85 -16.75
C GLY A 271 -3.35 0.47 -17.37
N MET A 272 -4.02 0.17 -18.48
CA MET A 272 -3.79 -1.07 -19.22
C MET A 272 -2.41 -1.14 -19.87
N GLY A 273 -1.81 0.01 -20.17
CA GLY A 273 -0.44 0.09 -20.68
C GLY A 273 -0.25 -0.47 -22.08
N LEU A 274 -1.31 -0.50 -22.90
CA LEU A 274 -1.28 -0.92 -24.30
C LEU A 274 -0.75 0.20 -25.20
N THR A 275 -0.60 -0.10 -26.49
CA THR A 275 -0.02 0.85 -27.45
C THR A 275 -1.04 1.38 -28.44
N ILE A 276 -0.62 2.29 -29.32
CA ILE A 276 -1.54 2.93 -30.27
C ILE A 276 -2.16 1.93 -31.25
N LEU A 277 -1.54 0.76 -31.44
CA LEU A 277 -2.11 -0.37 -32.15
C LEU A 277 -3.48 -0.78 -31.60
N SER A 278 -3.64 -0.82 -30.27
CA SER A 278 -4.91 -1.21 -29.64
C SER A 278 -5.97 -0.14 -29.86
N LEU A 279 -5.60 1.15 -29.75
CA LEU A 279 -6.50 2.25 -30.07
C LEU A 279 -6.91 2.25 -31.55
N TYR A 280 -5.95 2.04 -32.46
CA TYR A 280 -6.22 1.89 -33.89
C TYR A 280 -7.24 0.78 -34.15
N ALA A 281 -7.02 -0.40 -33.57
CA ALA A 281 -7.93 -1.53 -33.73
C ALA A 281 -9.34 -1.19 -33.22
N LEU A 282 -9.47 -0.53 -32.07
CA LEU A 282 -10.76 -0.07 -31.57
C LEU A 282 -11.46 0.88 -32.55
N LEU A 283 -10.74 1.88 -33.07
CA LEU A 283 -11.28 2.87 -34.00
C LEU A 283 -11.70 2.25 -35.35
N ILE A 284 -10.85 1.41 -35.96
CA ILE A 284 -11.20 0.77 -37.24
C ILE A 284 -12.36 -0.22 -37.06
N GLY A 285 -12.45 -0.86 -35.88
CA GLY A 285 -13.57 -1.74 -35.56
C GLY A 285 -14.93 -1.04 -35.53
N LEU A 286 -14.98 0.30 -35.36
CA LEU A 286 -16.21 1.09 -35.49
C LEU A 286 -16.76 1.10 -36.93
N THR A 287 -15.91 0.84 -37.93
CA THR A 287 -16.34 0.78 -39.33
C THR A 287 -16.89 -0.58 -39.75
N LYS A 288 -16.66 -1.62 -38.92
CA LYS A 288 -16.98 -3.02 -39.23
C LYS A 288 -18.10 -3.51 -38.34
N LYS A 289 -19.25 -3.87 -38.93
CA LYS A 289 -20.46 -4.35 -38.19
C LYS A 289 -20.17 -5.48 -37.20
N ILE A 290 -19.23 -6.39 -37.52
CA ILE A 290 -18.85 -7.52 -36.68
C ILE A 290 -18.17 -7.06 -35.37
N PHE A 291 -17.38 -5.98 -35.43
CA PHE A 291 -16.55 -5.50 -34.32
C PHE A 291 -17.15 -4.30 -33.59
N PHE A 292 -18.09 -3.60 -34.21
CA PHE A 292 -18.67 -2.33 -33.75
C PHE A 292 -19.00 -2.31 -32.26
N LYS A 293 -19.81 -3.28 -31.79
CA LYS A 293 -20.31 -3.29 -30.40
C LYS A 293 -19.17 -3.39 -29.37
N ASN A 294 -18.18 -4.24 -29.65
CA ASN A 294 -17.03 -4.43 -28.77
C ASN A 294 -16.10 -3.22 -28.82
N SER A 295 -15.87 -2.65 -30.00
CA SER A 295 -15.10 -1.41 -30.15
C SER A 295 -15.72 -0.26 -29.37
N VAL A 296 -17.03 -0.03 -29.46
CA VAL A 296 -17.74 1.01 -28.70
C VAL A 296 -17.58 0.79 -27.20
N LEU A 297 -17.81 -0.45 -26.73
CA LEU A 297 -17.69 -0.76 -25.31
C LEU A 297 -16.27 -0.54 -24.77
N TYR A 298 -15.25 -1.08 -25.46
CA TYR A 298 -13.87 -0.97 -24.99
C TYR A 298 -13.32 0.45 -25.09
N LEU A 299 -13.78 1.27 -26.06
CA LEU A 299 -13.52 2.70 -26.07
C LEU A 299 -14.19 3.38 -24.86
N ALA A 300 -15.47 3.12 -24.59
CA ALA A 300 -16.15 3.70 -23.43
C ALA A 300 -15.45 3.36 -22.10
N VAL A 301 -15.01 2.11 -21.93
CA VAL A 301 -14.24 1.66 -20.75
C VAL A 301 -12.89 2.37 -20.63
N SER A 302 -12.25 2.67 -21.77
CA SER A 302 -10.91 3.27 -21.82
C SER A 302 -10.90 4.79 -21.70
N CYS A 303 -11.94 5.46 -22.21
CA CYS A 303 -11.98 6.90 -22.43
C CYS A 303 -12.70 7.68 -21.33
N TRP A 304 -13.36 7.02 -20.36
CA TRP A 304 -14.26 7.70 -19.41
C TRP A 304 -13.89 7.39 -17.96
N TYR A 305 -13.58 8.42 -17.16
CA TYR A 305 -13.22 8.28 -15.75
C TYR A 305 -14.34 7.70 -14.86
N PHE A 306 -15.59 7.85 -15.31
CA PHE A 306 -16.77 7.25 -14.70
C PHE A 306 -16.68 5.72 -14.59
N ILE A 307 -16.11 5.04 -15.60
CA ILE A 307 -16.02 3.57 -15.57
C ILE A 307 -15.04 3.09 -14.49
N PRO A 308 -13.79 3.60 -14.42
CA PRO A 308 -12.92 3.37 -13.27
C PRO A 308 -13.53 3.73 -11.93
N TYR A 309 -14.31 4.81 -11.84
CA TYR A 309 -14.99 5.21 -10.61
C TYR A 309 -16.02 4.16 -10.16
N LEU A 310 -16.85 3.68 -11.09
CA LEU A 310 -17.84 2.64 -10.82
C LEU A 310 -17.18 1.31 -10.41
N LEU A 311 -16.12 0.90 -11.12
CA LEU A 311 -15.37 -0.32 -10.83
C LEU A 311 -14.63 -0.26 -9.49
N ASN A 312 -14.25 0.95 -9.04
CA ASN A 312 -13.72 1.23 -7.71
C ASN A 312 -14.80 1.41 -6.64
N LEU A 313 -16.05 1.00 -6.90
CA LEU A 313 -17.18 1.15 -5.97
C LEU A 313 -17.34 2.59 -5.49
N THR A 314 -17.21 3.56 -6.40
CA THR A 314 -17.39 4.99 -6.15
C THR A 314 -16.36 5.62 -5.19
N LEU A 315 -15.21 4.97 -4.98
CA LEU A 315 -14.13 5.51 -4.13
C LEU A 315 -13.31 6.59 -4.85
N TYR A 316 -12.82 6.31 -6.07
CA TYR A 316 -12.02 7.25 -6.87
C TYR A 316 -11.89 6.81 -8.35
N PRO A 317 -11.70 7.75 -9.31
CA PRO A 317 -11.61 7.45 -10.74
C PRO A 317 -10.19 7.06 -11.22
N ARG A 318 -9.55 6.06 -10.60
CA ARG A 318 -8.18 5.64 -11.00
C ARG A 318 -8.19 4.53 -12.03
N THR A 319 -7.53 4.77 -13.16
CA THR A 319 -7.50 3.88 -14.33
C THR A 319 -6.80 2.53 -14.13
N LYS A 320 -6.01 2.35 -13.06
CA LYS A 320 -5.37 1.06 -12.75
C LYS A 320 -6.36 -0.08 -12.69
N ILE A 321 -7.58 0.18 -12.22
CA ILE A 321 -8.69 -0.79 -12.11
C ILE A 321 -9.10 -1.39 -13.47
N LEU A 322 -8.62 -0.82 -14.59
CA LEU A 322 -8.85 -1.31 -15.94
C LEU A 322 -7.84 -2.39 -16.39
N ILE A 323 -6.75 -2.65 -15.67
CA ILE A 323 -5.75 -3.69 -16.01
C ILE A 323 -6.40 -5.05 -16.35
N PRO A 324 -7.44 -5.55 -15.65
CA PRO A 324 -8.13 -6.79 -16.01
C PRO A 324 -8.70 -6.84 -17.43
N PHE A 325 -8.93 -5.70 -18.10
CA PHE A 325 -9.48 -5.65 -19.47
C PHE A 325 -8.43 -5.89 -20.55
N VAL A 326 -7.13 -5.86 -20.23
CA VAL A 326 -6.02 -6.09 -21.16
C VAL A 326 -6.25 -7.34 -22.04
N PRO A 327 -6.61 -8.52 -21.48
CA PRO A 327 -6.78 -9.71 -22.31
C PRO A 327 -7.87 -9.59 -23.38
N LEU A 328 -9.00 -8.93 -23.05
CA LEU A 328 -10.13 -8.79 -23.98
C LEU A 328 -9.83 -7.78 -25.08
N ILE A 329 -9.15 -6.68 -24.76
CA ILE A 329 -8.75 -5.68 -25.75
C ILE A 329 -7.70 -6.24 -26.70
N LEU A 330 -6.75 -7.03 -26.20
CA LEU A 330 -5.77 -7.69 -27.07
C LEU A 330 -6.41 -8.77 -27.94
N LEU A 331 -7.37 -9.55 -27.41
CA LEU A 331 -8.15 -10.48 -28.23
C LEU A 331 -8.85 -9.74 -29.38
N HIS A 332 -9.56 -8.66 -29.07
CA HIS A 332 -10.26 -7.84 -30.07
C HIS A 332 -9.31 -7.20 -31.08
N THR A 333 -8.16 -6.70 -30.61
CA THR A 333 -7.10 -6.14 -31.45
C THR A 333 -6.65 -7.16 -32.48
N VAL A 334 -6.32 -8.37 -32.04
CA VAL A 334 -5.79 -9.41 -32.95
C VAL A 334 -6.86 -10.02 -33.85
N GLN A 335 -8.13 -10.05 -33.41
CA GLN A 335 -9.28 -10.37 -34.29
C GLN A 335 -9.39 -9.39 -35.46
N ILE A 336 -9.25 -8.09 -35.19
CA ILE A 336 -9.28 -7.05 -36.22
C ILE A 336 -8.07 -7.16 -37.14
N LEU A 337 -6.86 -7.35 -36.60
CA LEU A 337 -5.66 -7.54 -37.42
C LEU A 337 -5.78 -8.75 -38.34
N GLN A 338 -6.32 -9.88 -37.86
CA GLN A 338 -6.57 -11.04 -38.70
C GLN A 338 -7.57 -10.72 -39.83
N HIS A 339 -8.63 -9.98 -39.52
CA HIS A 339 -9.62 -9.55 -40.50
C HIS A 339 -8.98 -8.68 -41.59
N LEU A 340 -8.19 -7.66 -41.21
CA LEU A 340 -7.48 -6.78 -42.15
C LEU A 340 -6.53 -7.55 -43.08
N ILE A 341 -5.75 -8.49 -42.53
CA ILE A 341 -4.82 -9.34 -43.30
C ILE A 341 -5.58 -10.31 -44.22
N THR A 342 -6.79 -10.74 -43.85
CA THR A 342 -7.58 -11.69 -44.65
C THR A 342 -8.38 -11.00 -45.75
N GLU A 343 -8.91 -9.80 -45.51
CA GLU A 343 -9.64 -8.99 -46.50
C GLU A 343 -8.76 -8.54 -47.68
N GLN A 344 -7.44 -8.57 -47.53
CA GLN A 344 -6.46 -8.30 -48.60
C GLN A 344 -6.67 -9.16 -49.87
N LYS A 345 -7.37 -10.30 -49.77
CA LYS A 345 -7.70 -11.15 -50.92
C LYS A 345 -8.66 -10.51 -51.93
N LYS A 346 -9.37 -9.43 -51.58
CA LYS A 346 -10.29 -8.71 -52.47
C LYS A 346 -9.66 -7.38 -52.89
N ILE A 347 -9.38 -7.19 -54.19
CA ILE A 347 -8.79 -5.95 -54.68
C ILE A 347 -9.90 -4.91 -54.85
N ASP A 348 -10.06 -4.02 -53.87
CA ASP A 348 -11.05 -2.95 -53.90
C ASP A 348 -10.47 -1.64 -53.30
N ALA A 349 -10.95 -0.49 -53.80
CA ALA A 349 -10.60 0.87 -53.37
C ALA A 349 -11.00 1.14 -51.91
N SER A 350 -11.94 0.36 -51.39
CA SER A 350 -12.35 0.35 -49.98
C SER A 350 -11.20 0.07 -48.99
N ARG A 351 -10.04 -0.43 -49.43
CA ARG A 351 -8.86 -0.64 -48.55
C ARG A 351 -8.21 0.65 -48.04
N LEU A 352 -8.39 1.79 -48.72
CA LEU A 352 -7.92 3.08 -48.21
C LEU A 352 -8.66 3.51 -46.93
N THR A 353 -9.86 2.97 -46.68
CA THR A 353 -10.60 3.20 -45.43
C THR A 353 -9.86 2.70 -44.18
N PHE A 354 -8.89 1.79 -44.33
CA PHE A 354 -8.04 1.33 -43.23
C PHE A 354 -7.13 2.43 -42.67
N LEU A 355 -6.91 3.51 -43.42
CA LEU A 355 -6.11 4.66 -43.00
C LEU A 355 -6.94 5.76 -42.31
N PHE A 356 -8.28 5.67 -42.32
CA PHE A 356 -9.17 6.67 -41.72
C PHE A 356 -8.86 7.03 -40.24
N PRO A 357 -8.43 6.10 -39.36
CA PRO A 357 -8.14 6.46 -37.97
C PRO A 357 -6.92 7.37 -37.77
N PHE A 358 -6.00 7.51 -38.73
CA PHE A 358 -4.72 8.21 -38.54
C PHE A 358 -4.82 9.67 -38.08
N PRO A 359 -5.68 10.54 -38.65
CA PRO A 359 -5.82 11.90 -38.19
C PRO A 359 -6.14 11.98 -36.69
N LEU A 360 -7.01 11.09 -36.20
CA LEU A 360 -7.34 11.02 -34.78
C LEU A 360 -6.17 10.50 -33.92
N LEU A 361 -5.41 9.52 -34.42
CA LEU A 361 -4.21 9.05 -33.73
C LEU A 361 -3.15 10.15 -33.59
N ILE A 362 -2.97 10.99 -34.62
CA ILE A 362 -2.05 12.13 -34.58
C ILE A 362 -2.53 13.17 -33.57
N ILE A 363 -3.83 13.49 -33.54
CA ILE A 363 -4.41 14.40 -32.54
C ILE A 363 -4.14 13.89 -31.11
N ILE A 364 -4.36 12.59 -30.87
CA ILE A 364 -4.11 11.96 -29.56
C ILE A 364 -2.61 11.97 -29.21
N ALA A 365 -1.73 11.77 -30.20
CA ALA A 365 -0.30 11.88 -30.00
C ALA A 365 0.14 13.30 -29.63
N CYS A 366 -0.49 14.35 -30.19
CA CYS A 366 -0.19 15.75 -29.84
C CYS A 366 -0.46 16.05 -28.35
N PHE A 367 -1.47 15.44 -27.73
CA PHE A 367 -1.67 15.54 -26.28
C PHE A 367 -0.52 14.94 -25.44
N SER A 368 0.39 14.21 -26.08
CA SER A 368 1.59 13.63 -25.45
C SER A 368 2.87 14.39 -25.75
N TRP A 369 2.82 15.52 -26.49
CA TRP A 369 4.02 16.25 -26.97
C TRP A 369 5.01 16.65 -25.87
N GLN A 370 4.51 17.05 -24.70
CA GLN A 370 5.35 17.46 -23.56
C GLN A 370 5.84 16.28 -22.69
N LYS A 371 5.49 15.04 -23.03
CA LYS A 371 5.89 13.86 -22.25
C LYS A 371 7.17 13.27 -22.84
N GLU A 372 8.07 12.79 -21.99
CA GLU A 372 9.34 12.13 -22.40
C GLU A 372 9.15 10.95 -23.36
N ARG A 373 7.94 10.37 -23.39
CA ARG A 373 7.59 9.20 -24.22
C ARG A 373 7.15 9.57 -25.63
N PHE A 374 7.05 10.86 -25.98
CA PHE A 374 6.49 11.31 -27.24
C PHE A 374 7.17 10.70 -28.48
N SER A 375 8.50 10.60 -28.47
CA SER A 375 9.26 9.99 -29.57
C SER A 375 8.90 8.53 -29.83
N PHE A 376 8.60 7.76 -28.78
CA PHE A 376 8.14 6.37 -28.92
C PHE A 376 6.72 6.29 -29.47
N VAL A 377 5.85 7.23 -29.11
CA VAL A 377 4.49 7.31 -29.68
C VAL A 377 4.56 7.57 -31.18
N LEU A 378 5.42 8.50 -31.62
CA LEU A 378 5.63 8.75 -33.05
C LEU A 378 6.20 7.53 -33.78
N LEU A 379 7.15 6.82 -33.15
CA LEU A 379 7.71 5.59 -33.72
C LEU A 379 6.64 4.49 -33.86
N ASP A 380 5.77 4.30 -32.86
CA ASP A 380 4.67 3.34 -32.92
C ASP A 380 3.67 3.67 -34.04
N ILE A 381 3.34 4.97 -34.21
CA ILE A 381 2.52 5.45 -35.32
C ILE A 381 3.20 5.17 -36.67
N GLY A 382 4.51 5.42 -36.77
CA GLY A 382 5.29 5.14 -37.97
C GLY A 382 5.28 3.65 -38.34
N PHE A 383 5.51 2.75 -37.37
CA PHE A 383 5.41 1.32 -37.60
C PHE A 383 4.00 0.86 -37.93
N LEU A 384 2.97 1.46 -37.31
CA LEU A 384 1.57 1.22 -37.67
C LEU A 384 1.27 1.64 -39.10
N PHE A 385 1.81 2.77 -39.55
CA PHE A 385 1.69 3.22 -40.93
C PHE A 385 2.35 2.25 -41.89
N VAL A 386 3.57 1.77 -41.61
CA VAL A 386 4.25 0.77 -42.42
C VAL A 386 3.45 -0.53 -42.49
N PHE A 387 2.92 -1.01 -41.36
CA PHE A 387 2.06 -2.20 -41.32
C PHE A 387 0.83 -2.00 -42.22
N LEU A 388 0.12 -0.89 -42.09
CA LEU A 388 -1.10 -0.64 -42.88
C LEU A 388 -0.79 -0.41 -44.35
N PHE A 389 0.33 0.24 -44.67
CA PHE A 389 0.83 0.35 -46.04
C PHE A 389 1.05 -1.04 -46.64
N THR A 390 1.66 -1.98 -45.90
CA THR A 390 1.82 -3.36 -46.38
C THR A 390 0.50 -4.13 -46.50
N VAL A 391 -0.49 -3.87 -45.64
CA VAL A 391 -1.84 -4.46 -45.76
C VAL A 391 -2.55 -3.97 -47.01
N VAL A 392 -2.43 -2.69 -47.34
CA VAL A 392 -3.09 -2.08 -48.50
C VAL A 392 -2.38 -2.46 -49.81
N PHE A 393 -1.06 -2.33 -49.86
CA PHE A 393 -0.29 -2.34 -51.12
C PHE A 393 0.59 -3.58 -51.34
N ALA A 394 0.97 -4.33 -50.29
CA ALA A 394 1.91 -5.43 -50.43
C ALA A 394 1.22 -6.81 -50.54
N ARG A 395 2.00 -7.90 -50.49
CA ARG A 395 1.50 -9.28 -50.40
C ARG A 395 1.16 -9.65 -48.95
N GLN A 396 0.21 -10.56 -48.77
CA GLN A 396 -0.28 -11.01 -47.46
C GLN A 396 0.81 -11.52 -46.52
N LYS A 397 1.79 -12.24 -47.06
CA LYS A 397 2.93 -12.73 -46.28
C LYS A 397 3.75 -11.57 -45.70
N LEU A 398 3.97 -10.49 -46.48
CA LEU A 398 4.71 -9.31 -46.02
C LEU A 398 3.91 -8.52 -44.98
N ALA A 399 2.61 -8.32 -45.21
CA ALA A 399 1.71 -7.68 -44.24
C ALA A 399 1.65 -8.43 -42.90
N LYS A 400 1.70 -9.78 -42.94
CA LYS A 400 1.75 -10.58 -41.73
C LYS A 400 3.07 -10.42 -40.98
N TYR A 401 4.21 -10.36 -41.67
CA TYR A 401 5.52 -10.21 -41.00
C TYR A 401 5.84 -8.77 -40.58
N SER A 402 5.25 -7.75 -41.21
CA SER A 402 5.43 -6.34 -40.78
C SER A 402 4.84 -6.08 -39.38
N LEU A 403 3.96 -6.94 -38.88
CA LEU A 403 3.53 -6.95 -37.47
C LEU A 403 4.70 -7.04 -36.47
N LEU A 404 5.84 -7.62 -36.86
CA LEU A 404 7.01 -7.70 -36.00
C LEU A 404 7.56 -6.31 -35.64
N LEU A 405 7.41 -5.31 -36.52
CA LEU A 405 7.81 -3.92 -36.25
C LEU A 405 6.99 -3.33 -35.09
N LEU A 406 5.69 -3.67 -35.02
CA LEU A 406 4.79 -3.21 -33.95
C LEU A 406 5.10 -3.81 -32.58
N LEU A 407 5.97 -4.83 -32.51
CA LEU A 407 6.39 -5.43 -31.25
C LEU A 407 7.64 -4.74 -30.67
N VAL A 408 8.37 -3.96 -31.48
CA VAL A 408 9.62 -3.31 -31.07
C VAL A 408 9.36 -2.21 -30.04
N VAL A 409 8.43 -1.29 -30.34
CA VAL A 409 8.13 -0.15 -29.46
C VAL A 409 7.62 -0.58 -28.08
N PRO A 410 6.65 -1.51 -27.95
CA PRO A 410 6.24 -2.03 -26.65
C PRO A 410 7.40 -2.58 -25.81
N CYS A 411 8.30 -3.37 -26.39
CA CYS A 411 9.48 -3.90 -25.70
C CYS A 411 10.39 -2.78 -25.18
N LEU A 412 10.70 -1.79 -26.03
CA LEU A 412 11.56 -0.67 -25.66
C LEU A 412 10.94 0.20 -24.56
N LEU A 413 9.64 0.50 -24.69
CA LEU A 413 8.90 1.28 -23.70
C LEU A 413 8.81 0.57 -22.35
N PHE A 414 8.63 -0.75 -22.35
CA PHE A 414 8.65 -1.54 -21.13
C PHE A 414 9.99 -1.39 -20.40
N ILE A 415 11.10 -1.59 -21.12
CA ILE A 415 12.46 -1.49 -20.56
C ILE A 415 12.73 -0.06 -20.08
N GLN A 416 12.38 0.96 -20.86
CA GLN A 416 12.59 2.35 -20.48
C GLN A 416 11.75 2.72 -19.24
N THR A 417 10.49 2.28 -19.18
CA THR A 417 9.62 2.54 -18.03
C THR A 417 10.18 1.87 -16.78
N ALA A 418 10.66 0.62 -16.86
CA ALA A 418 11.32 -0.04 -15.75
C ALA A 418 12.56 0.72 -15.26
N ARG A 419 13.38 1.26 -16.17
CA ARG A 419 14.59 2.04 -15.84
C ARG A 419 14.32 3.39 -15.18
N THR A 420 13.08 3.89 -15.18
CA THR A 420 12.71 5.09 -14.41
C THR A 420 12.52 4.81 -12.93
N ASP A 421 12.47 3.53 -12.51
CA ASP A 421 12.35 3.16 -11.11
C ASP A 421 13.71 2.95 -10.43
N ASN A 422 13.73 3.16 -9.12
CA ASN A 422 14.91 2.93 -8.30
C ASN A 422 14.87 1.49 -7.79
N PHE A 423 15.72 0.62 -8.34
CA PHE A 423 15.83 -0.77 -7.88
C PHE A 423 16.61 -0.87 -6.57
N VAL A 424 16.29 -1.89 -5.77
CA VAL A 424 17.00 -2.23 -4.55
C VAL A 424 18.41 -2.73 -4.88
N LYS A 425 19.44 -2.12 -4.29
CA LYS A 425 20.83 -2.53 -4.47
C LYS A 425 21.11 -3.82 -3.69
N LYS A 426 21.97 -4.70 -4.22
CA LYS A 426 22.48 -5.86 -3.48
C LYS A 426 23.24 -5.36 -2.25
N GLY A 427 22.93 -5.90 -1.07
CA GLY A 427 23.48 -5.46 0.21
C GLY A 427 22.66 -4.40 0.95
N GLN A 428 21.77 -3.67 0.27
CA GLN A 428 20.90 -2.68 0.93
C GLN A 428 19.87 -3.33 1.87
N THR A 429 19.55 -4.60 1.64
CA THR A 429 18.65 -5.39 2.49
C THR A 429 19.39 -6.23 3.53
N ASP A 430 20.71 -6.10 3.62
CA ASP A 430 21.48 -6.81 4.63
C ASP A 430 21.40 -5.98 5.92
N GLU A 431 20.50 -6.40 6.81
CA GLU A 431 20.26 -5.76 8.10
C GLU A 431 21.55 -5.67 8.91
N ALA A 432 21.90 -4.47 9.38
CA ALA A 432 23.01 -4.26 10.31
C ALA A 432 22.83 -5.08 11.60
N PHE A 433 21.57 -5.25 12.00
CA PHE A 433 21.11 -6.16 13.06
C PHE A 433 20.01 -7.09 12.50
N SER A 434 20.39 -8.30 12.06
CA SER A 434 19.39 -9.30 11.69
C SER A 434 18.55 -9.71 12.90
N VAL A 435 17.28 -10.08 12.70
CA VAL A 435 16.39 -10.65 13.76
C VAL A 435 17.10 -11.67 14.66
N GLN A 436 17.97 -12.51 14.07
CA GLN A 436 18.78 -13.49 14.80
C GLN A 436 19.82 -12.86 15.76
N LYS A 437 20.49 -11.77 15.35
CA LYS A 437 21.45 -11.04 16.20
C LYS A 437 20.74 -10.20 17.27
N THR A 438 19.54 -9.69 16.97
CA THR A 438 18.74 -8.91 17.93
C THR A 438 18.12 -9.79 19.01
N ASN A 439 17.88 -11.08 18.73
CA ASN A 439 17.37 -12.06 19.72
C ASN A 439 18.36 -12.38 20.85
N GLU A 440 19.65 -12.05 20.71
CA GLU A 440 20.63 -12.14 21.80
C GLU A 440 20.35 -11.10 22.91
N LEU A 441 19.69 -9.99 22.56
CA LEU A 441 19.28 -8.96 23.50
C LEU A 441 17.87 -9.27 24.02
N LYS A 442 17.72 -9.29 25.35
CA LYS A 442 16.42 -9.46 25.99
C LYS A 442 15.74 -8.10 26.12
N PHE A 443 14.77 -7.83 25.25
CA PHE A 443 13.91 -6.66 25.37
C PHE A 443 12.69 -6.96 26.24
N SER A 444 12.28 -5.98 27.03
CA SER A 444 11.03 -6.09 27.79
C SER A 444 9.83 -5.90 26.86
N PRO A 445 8.86 -6.85 26.85
CA PRO A 445 7.65 -6.74 26.03
C PRO A 445 6.66 -5.67 26.56
N LEU A 446 6.93 -5.08 27.72
CA LEU A 446 6.18 -3.94 28.25
C LEU A 446 6.53 -2.62 27.53
N TYR A 447 7.56 -2.60 26.67
CA TYR A 447 8.02 -1.41 25.96
C TYR A 447 8.15 -1.70 24.47
N ARG A 448 8.38 -0.67 23.65
CA ARG A 448 8.49 -0.76 22.19
C ARG A 448 9.92 -0.65 21.68
N PHE A 449 10.10 -1.16 20.46
CA PHE A 449 11.32 -1.02 19.67
C PHE A 449 11.03 -0.39 18.31
N ASP A 450 11.61 0.77 18.03
CA ASP A 450 11.50 1.43 16.73
C ASP A 450 12.86 1.52 15.99
N THR A 451 12.80 1.78 14.68
CA THR A 451 13.98 1.92 13.82
C THR A 451 13.96 3.30 13.19
N LEU A 452 14.95 4.15 13.48
CA LEU A 452 15.06 5.51 12.92
C LEU A 452 15.71 5.55 11.54
N THR A 453 16.44 4.50 11.16
CA THR A 453 17.02 4.37 9.82
C THR A 453 15.95 3.94 8.82
N GLU A 454 15.94 4.60 7.64
CA GLU A 454 14.95 4.39 6.58
C GLU A 454 13.49 4.19 7.08
N PRO A 455 12.86 5.18 7.75
CA PRO A 455 11.58 5.01 8.43
C PRO A 455 10.47 4.39 7.56
N LEU A 456 10.39 4.77 6.29
CA LEU A 456 9.39 4.24 5.36
C LEU A 456 9.63 2.75 5.03
N THR A 457 10.88 2.34 4.82
CA THR A 457 11.24 0.95 4.52
C THR A 457 10.94 0.04 5.71
N ASN A 458 11.24 0.53 6.92
CA ASN A 458 11.25 -0.26 8.14
C ASN A 458 9.96 -0.14 8.97
N CYS A 459 9.01 0.72 8.60
CA CYS A 459 7.78 0.94 9.38
C CYS A 459 6.93 -0.32 9.58
N ASN A 460 6.93 -1.24 8.62
CA ASN A 460 6.21 -2.52 8.66
C ASN A 460 7.11 -3.72 8.99
N GLN A 461 8.39 -3.49 9.30
CA GLN A 461 9.33 -4.53 9.65
C GLN A 461 9.48 -4.63 11.16
N LEU A 462 9.33 -5.85 11.68
CA LEU A 462 9.60 -6.17 13.08
C LEU A 462 11.06 -6.67 13.24
N PRO A 463 11.91 -5.95 13.98
CA PRO A 463 13.28 -6.41 14.26
C PRO A 463 13.30 -7.61 15.22
N ASN A 464 12.22 -7.81 15.99
CA ASN A 464 11.94 -9.01 16.75
C ASN A 464 10.42 -9.22 16.73
N VAL A 465 9.95 -10.43 16.39
CA VAL A 465 8.52 -10.75 16.24
C VAL A 465 7.72 -10.43 17.51
N ARG A 466 8.37 -10.61 18.67
CA ARG A 466 7.78 -10.41 20.00
C ARG A 466 7.78 -8.98 20.49
N GLN A 467 8.50 -8.10 19.81
CA GLN A 467 8.70 -6.74 20.27
C GLN A 467 7.70 -5.81 19.58
N PRO A 468 6.83 -5.12 20.34
CA PRO A 468 5.87 -4.19 19.77
C PRO A 468 6.56 -2.93 19.20
N LYS A 469 5.96 -2.39 18.15
CA LYS A 469 6.43 -1.21 17.41
C LYS A 469 5.37 -0.12 17.39
N SER A 470 5.77 1.15 17.40
CA SER A 470 4.83 2.26 17.34
C SER A 470 4.35 2.54 15.91
N THR A 471 5.21 2.24 14.94
CA THR A 471 5.06 2.56 13.52
C THR A 471 4.27 1.50 12.74
N MET A 472 3.68 1.92 11.63
CA MET A 472 3.12 1.04 10.61
C MET A 472 2.79 1.81 9.34
N TYR A 473 2.67 1.09 8.22
CA TYR A 473 2.00 1.61 7.03
C TYR A 473 0.91 0.63 6.58
N SER A 474 -0.34 1.06 6.73
CA SER A 474 -1.49 0.45 6.06
C SER A 474 -2.35 1.49 5.33
N SER A 475 -3.05 1.03 4.29
CA SER A 475 -4.09 1.82 3.62
C SER A 475 -5.31 2.07 4.52
N VAL A 476 -5.49 1.25 5.56
CA VAL A 476 -6.52 1.38 6.58
C VAL A 476 -5.82 1.58 7.91
N THR A 477 -6.04 2.72 8.56
CA THR A 477 -5.32 3.13 9.77
C THR A 477 -6.32 3.66 10.77
N ASN A 478 -6.14 3.35 12.05
CA ASN A 478 -6.97 3.89 13.12
C ASN A 478 -6.86 5.42 13.15
N GLN A 479 -7.98 6.11 12.93
CA GLN A 479 -8.02 7.57 12.80
C GLN A 479 -7.73 8.29 14.13
N LYS A 480 -8.18 7.74 15.26
CA LYS A 480 -7.85 8.30 16.58
C LYS A 480 -6.36 8.20 16.85
N TYR A 481 -5.74 7.08 16.49
CA TYR A 481 -4.30 6.93 16.65
C TYR A 481 -3.50 7.86 15.71
N LEU A 482 -3.96 8.07 14.46
CA LEU A 482 -3.39 9.09 13.58
C LEU A 482 -3.46 10.49 14.19
N HIS A 483 -4.58 10.83 14.82
CA HIS A 483 -4.78 12.12 15.49
C HIS A 483 -3.78 12.30 16.65
N VAL A 484 -3.63 11.30 17.52
CA VAL A 484 -2.60 11.31 18.57
C VAL A 484 -1.21 11.50 17.98
N TYR A 485 -0.89 10.75 16.93
CA TYR A 485 0.45 10.75 16.35
C TYR A 485 0.79 12.09 15.70
N TYR A 486 -0.09 12.63 14.86
CA TYR A 486 0.23 13.80 14.02
C TYR A 486 -0.24 15.13 14.59
N ASP A 487 -1.35 15.15 15.32
CA ASP A 487 -1.97 16.40 15.75
C ASP A 487 -1.68 16.66 17.24
N VAL A 488 -1.80 15.65 18.12
CA VAL A 488 -1.49 15.81 19.56
C VAL A 488 0.02 15.82 19.83
N LEU A 489 0.74 14.81 19.33
CA LEU A 489 2.20 14.69 19.49
C LEU A 489 2.99 15.57 18.51
N GLN A 490 2.28 16.21 17.57
CA GLN A 490 2.85 17.08 16.53
C GLN A 490 4.02 16.42 15.79
N THR A 491 3.89 15.12 15.51
CA THR A 491 4.95 14.35 14.86
C THR A 491 5.12 14.83 13.41
N PRO A 492 6.35 15.03 12.92
CA PRO A 492 6.60 15.45 11.55
C PRO A 492 6.04 14.49 10.49
N VAL A 493 5.40 15.06 9.47
CA VAL A 493 4.87 14.30 8.32
C VAL A 493 5.96 14.17 7.26
N GLN A 494 6.50 12.97 7.09
CA GLN A 494 7.70 12.76 6.25
C GLN A 494 7.40 12.42 4.77
N ILE A 495 6.18 11.96 4.47
CA ILE A 495 5.78 11.47 3.14
C ILE A 495 4.51 12.16 2.62
N ASN A 496 4.06 11.78 1.42
CA ASN A 496 2.94 12.44 0.76
C ASN A 496 1.58 12.20 1.44
N ASN A 497 1.46 11.25 2.37
CA ASN A 497 0.20 10.95 3.05
C ASN A 497 0.42 10.84 4.57
N LYS A 498 -0.65 11.04 5.35
CA LYS A 498 -0.65 10.84 6.81
C LYS A 498 -1.09 9.43 7.21
N THR A 499 -1.02 8.43 6.32
CA THR A 499 -1.56 7.08 6.58
C THR A 499 -0.51 6.10 7.10
N ALA A 500 0.76 6.43 6.89
CA ALA A 500 1.89 5.70 7.45
C ALA A 500 2.36 6.41 8.73
N LEU A 501 2.38 5.70 9.84
CA LEU A 501 3.01 6.11 11.08
C LEU A 501 4.50 5.81 10.97
N LEU A 502 5.32 6.85 10.87
CA LEU A 502 6.75 6.73 10.63
C LEU A 502 7.55 7.19 11.85
N SER A 503 8.59 6.42 12.17
CA SER A 503 9.51 6.72 13.26
C SER A 503 10.26 8.03 13.01
N THR A 504 10.54 8.74 14.08
CA THR A 504 11.31 9.99 14.07
C THR A 504 11.89 10.24 15.45
N ASP A 505 12.96 11.02 15.51
CA ASP A 505 13.44 11.58 16.77
C ASP A 505 12.51 12.71 17.24
N ASN A 506 11.41 12.33 17.89
CA ASN A 506 10.50 13.24 18.58
C ASN A 506 10.40 12.77 20.04
N PRO A 507 10.89 13.54 21.02
CA PRO A 507 10.97 13.10 22.40
C PRO A 507 9.59 12.81 23.03
N PHE A 508 8.52 13.52 22.62
CA PHE A 508 7.16 13.27 23.11
C PHE A 508 6.61 11.95 22.60
N LEU A 509 6.83 11.66 21.31
CA LEU A 509 6.48 10.38 20.69
C LEU A 509 7.21 9.22 21.40
N LEU A 510 8.54 9.36 21.52
CA LEU A 510 9.41 8.34 22.11
C LEU A 510 9.00 8.04 23.56
N HIS A 511 8.69 9.07 24.34
CA HIS A 511 8.28 8.94 25.74
C HIS A 511 6.86 8.37 25.90
N LEU A 512 5.85 8.98 25.27
CA LEU A 512 4.43 8.61 25.49
C LEU A 512 4.11 7.20 25.01
N LEU A 513 4.66 6.80 23.85
CA LEU A 513 4.43 5.48 23.28
C LEU A 513 5.45 4.44 23.77
N GLY A 514 6.26 4.76 24.77
CA GLY A 514 7.12 3.78 25.42
C GLY A 514 8.17 3.16 24.51
N ILE A 515 8.74 3.94 23.58
CA ILE A 515 9.86 3.49 22.77
C ILE A 515 11.07 3.46 23.70
N ARG A 516 11.34 2.31 24.31
CA ARG A 516 12.51 2.13 25.19
C ARG A 516 13.75 1.79 24.40
N TYR A 517 13.58 1.05 23.31
CA TYR A 517 14.65 0.56 22.47
C TYR A 517 14.57 1.16 21.07
N ILE A 518 15.72 1.51 20.51
CA ILE A 518 15.78 2.04 19.15
C ILE A 518 16.97 1.48 18.40
N GLU A 519 16.79 1.26 17.11
CA GLU A 519 17.88 1.17 16.15
C GLU A 519 18.06 2.52 15.45
N ALA A 520 19.27 3.06 15.48
CA ALA A 520 19.62 4.34 14.86
C ALA A 520 21.03 4.29 14.24
N ALA A 521 21.37 5.28 13.41
CA ALA A 521 22.77 5.50 13.07
C ALA A 521 23.50 6.10 14.28
N LYS A 522 24.81 5.83 14.41
CA LYS A 522 25.61 6.19 15.59
C LYS A 522 25.60 7.69 15.90
N ASP A 523 25.50 8.53 14.89
CA ASP A 523 25.43 10.00 14.94
C ASP A 523 24.01 10.56 15.14
N THR A 524 22.99 9.71 15.02
CA THR A 524 21.57 10.13 15.09
C THR A 524 20.85 9.66 16.35
N VAL A 525 21.55 9.04 17.30
CA VAL A 525 20.99 8.59 18.58
C VAL A 525 20.25 9.75 19.29
N PRO A 526 18.95 9.62 19.57
CA PRO A 526 18.17 10.57 20.36
C PRO A 526 18.77 10.83 21.73
N ALA A 527 18.53 12.03 22.27
CA ALA A 527 18.97 12.37 23.62
C ALA A 527 18.30 11.47 24.68
N GLY A 528 19.03 11.17 25.75
CA GLY A 528 18.58 10.27 26.82
C GLY A 528 18.84 8.78 26.56
N TYR A 529 19.11 8.39 25.31
CA TYR A 529 19.39 6.99 24.98
C TYR A 529 20.86 6.64 25.17
N LYS A 530 21.11 5.49 25.80
CA LYS A 530 22.43 4.90 26.01
C LYS A 530 22.64 3.76 25.01
N ILE A 531 23.79 3.73 24.35
CA ILE A 531 24.12 2.68 23.38
C ILE A 531 24.32 1.35 24.12
N LEU A 532 23.54 0.33 23.74
CA LEU A 532 23.65 -1.05 24.23
C LEU A 532 24.59 -1.87 23.36
N ARG A 533 24.49 -1.71 22.04
CA ARG A 533 25.25 -2.49 21.06
C ARG A 533 25.55 -1.66 19.82
N THR A 534 26.71 -1.90 19.21
CA THR A 534 27.15 -1.26 17.97
C THR A 534 27.47 -2.32 16.91
N SER A 535 27.06 -2.07 15.67
CA SER A 535 27.33 -2.91 14.50
C SER A 535 27.54 -2.00 13.29
N GLY A 536 28.80 -1.80 12.89
CA GLY A 536 29.15 -0.80 11.87
C GLY A 536 28.73 0.61 12.28
N GLU A 537 28.02 1.32 11.39
CA GLU A 537 27.47 2.66 11.64
C GLU A 537 26.11 2.64 12.37
N HIS A 538 25.58 1.46 12.69
CA HIS A 538 24.29 1.31 13.36
C HIS A 538 24.48 0.95 14.84
N VAL A 539 23.56 1.43 15.67
CA VAL A 539 23.52 1.14 17.10
C VAL A 539 22.12 0.73 17.54
N ILE A 540 22.07 -0.11 18.57
CA ILE A 540 20.88 -0.32 19.38
C ILE A 540 21.09 0.48 20.67
N ALA A 541 20.15 1.35 20.99
CA ALA A 541 20.20 2.18 22.18
C ALA A 541 18.94 2.04 23.04
N GLU A 542 19.05 2.35 24.33
CA GLU A 542 18.00 2.21 25.33
C GLU A 542 17.80 3.50 26.14
N ASN A 543 16.54 3.85 26.40
CA ASN A 543 16.14 4.87 27.35
C ASN A 543 15.07 4.34 28.31
N GLU A 544 15.38 4.29 29.60
CA GLU A 544 14.46 3.79 30.63
C GLU A 544 13.40 4.83 31.05
N GLU A 545 13.61 6.11 30.72
CA GLU A 545 12.72 7.24 31.07
C GLU A 545 11.56 7.40 30.07
N VAL A 546 10.86 6.30 29.81
CA VAL A 546 9.69 6.26 28.92
C VAL A 546 8.52 5.56 29.59
N LEU A 547 7.30 5.85 29.14
CA LEU A 547 6.11 5.20 29.71
C LEU A 547 6.04 3.73 29.27
N PRO A 548 5.64 2.81 30.17
CA PRO A 548 5.32 1.44 29.77
C PRO A 548 4.06 1.38 28.91
N ILE A 549 3.90 0.31 28.13
CA ILE A 549 2.71 0.11 27.28
C ILE A 549 1.44 0.02 28.13
N GLY A 550 1.51 -0.55 29.34
CA GLY A 550 0.41 -0.61 30.30
C GLY A 550 0.86 -0.20 31.70
N TYR A 551 0.10 0.70 32.33
CA TYR A 551 0.37 1.21 33.68
C TYR A 551 -0.90 1.63 34.40
N PHE A 552 -0.84 1.68 35.72
CA PHE A 552 -1.83 2.36 36.55
C PHE A 552 -1.41 3.79 36.85
N THR A 553 -2.40 4.68 36.97
CA THR A 553 -2.21 6.07 37.41
C THR A 553 -3.48 6.60 38.04
N ASP A 554 -3.33 7.41 39.09
CA ASP A 554 -4.37 8.26 39.68
C ASP A 554 -4.23 9.72 39.23
N ASN A 555 -3.27 10.03 38.35
CA ASN A 555 -3.01 11.36 37.83
C ASN A 555 -3.61 11.53 36.42
N PHE A 556 -4.86 11.99 36.36
CA PHE A 556 -5.65 12.09 35.14
C PHE A 556 -6.42 13.42 35.03
N ILE A 557 -6.85 13.72 33.79
CA ILE A 557 -7.74 14.84 33.45
C ILE A 557 -8.84 14.33 32.51
N SER A 558 -9.97 15.03 32.45
CA SER A 558 -11.03 14.69 31.51
C SER A 558 -10.69 15.12 30.08
N GLN A 559 -11.32 14.47 29.10
CA GLN A 559 -11.26 14.86 27.69
C GLN A 559 -11.69 16.32 27.49
N GLU A 560 -12.71 16.80 28.21
CA GLU A 560 -13.20 18.18 28.12
C GLU A 560 -12.14 19.18 28.58
N GLN A 561 -11.44 18.87 29.68
CA GLN A 561 -10.35 19.71 30.19
C GLN A 561 -9.18 19.74 29.21
N PHE A 562 -8.83 18.59 28.64
CA PHE A 562 -7.76 18.50 27.65
C PHE A 562 -8.07 19.32 26.40
N GLN A 563 -9.31 19.24 25.90
CA GLN A 563 -9.77 20.02 24.74
C GLN A 563 -9.85 21.53 25.02
N ALA A 564 -9.99 21.93 26.29
CA ALA A 564 -9.98 23.34 26.67
C ALA A 564 -8.57 23.97 26.64
N PHE A 565 -7.50 23.17 26.59
CA PHE A 565 -6.13 23.66 26.40
C PHE A 565 -5.86 24.04 24.94
N SER A 566 -4.96 24.99 24.72
CA SER A 566 -4.40 25.25 23.39
C SER A 566 -3.56 24.07 22.89
N GLU A 567 -3.35 23.93 21.57
CA GLU A 567 -2.52 22.84 21.01
C GLU A 567 -1.11 22.78 21.64
N ALA A 568 -0.54 23.95 21.94
CA ALA A 568 0.74 24.08 22.60
C ALA A 568 0.74 23.54 24.04
N GLU A 569 -0.35 23.76 24.78
CA GLU A 569 -0.57 23.29 26.14
C GLU A 569 -0.93 21.79 26.16
N GLN A 570 -1.68 21.31 25.17
CA GLN A 570 -2.04 19.89 25.02
C GLN A 570 -0.80 19.00 24.90
N LEU A 571 0.20 19.41 24.10
CA LEU A 571 1.46 18.69 23.94
C LEU A 571 2.22 18.52 25.26
N GLU A 572 2.17 19.52 26.16
CA GLU A 572 2.75 19.42 27.49
C GLU A 572 1.85 18.60 28.44
N ALA A 573 0.53 18.84 28.42
CA ALA A 573 -0.45 18.20 29.30
C ALA A 573 -0.45 16.66 29.15
N ILE A 574 -0.35 16.15 27.92
CA ILE A 574 -0.36 14.70 27.64
C ILE A 574 0.86 13.95 28.23
N THR A 575 1.94 14.67 28.53
CA THR A 575 3.12 14.09 29.22
C THR A 575 2.93 14.01 30.73
N LYS A 576 2.10 14.89 31.30
CA LYS A 576 1.88 14.99 32.75
C LYS A 576 0.68 14.18 33.21
N PHE A 577 -0.40 14.18 32.43
CA PHE A 577 -1.70 13.61 32.81
C PHE A 577 -2.12 12.51 31.86
N THR A 578 -2.95 11.59 32.34
CA THR A 578 -3.67 10.66 31.47
C THR A 578 -5.02 11.27 31.14
N VAL A 579 -5.36 11.40 29.86
CA VAL A 579 -6.66 11.94 29.44
C VAL A 579 -7.69 10.82 29.43
N ILE A 580 -8.85 11.01 30.06
CA ILE A 580 -9.93 10.02 30.15
C ILE A 580 -11.21 10.58 29.52
N ASP A 581 -11.90 9.79 28.68
CA ASP A 581 -13.12 10.25 27.99
C ASP A 581 -14.32 10.49 28.93
N THR A 582 -14.53 9.61 29.92
CA THR A 582 -15.72 9.61 30.78
C THR A 582 -15.33 9.31 32.24
N PRO A 583 -14.80 10.28 33.01
CA PRO A 583 -14.46 10.04 34.41
C PRO A 583 -15.72 9.92 35.29
N PRO A 584 -15.84 8.95 36.22
CA PRO A 584 -16.97 8.90 37.15
C PRO A 584 -16.80 9.94 38.27
N GLU A 585 -17.69 10.93 38.28
CA GLU A 585 -18.19 11.73 39.41
C GLU A 585 -17.23 12.42 40.41
N LYS A 586 -15.90 12.29 40.32
CA LYS A 586 -14.96 13.12 41.08
C LYS A 586 -13.81 13.62 40.22
N GLU A 587 -13.95 14.85 39.77
CA GLU A 587 -12.87 15.61 39.15
C GLU A 587 -11.97 16.22 40.23
N THR A 588 -10.66 15.96 40.17
CA THR A 588 -9.72 16.41 41.22
C THR A 588 -8.90 17.63 40.81
N ILE A 589 -8.78 17.93 39.52
CA ILE A 589 -7.86 18.96 38.98
C ILE A 589 -8.64 19.91 38.09
N GLN A 590 -8.66 21.22 38.38
CA GLN A 590 -9.24 22.22 37.48
C GLN A 590 -8.18 22.78 36.53
N LYS A 591 -8.59 23.33 35.36
CA LYS A 591 -7.67 23.94 34.37
C LYS A 591 -6.74 25.00 35.01
N GLN A 592 -7.22 25.74 36.00
CA GLN A 592 -6.46 26.80 36.68
C GLN A 592 -5.34 26.26 37.56
N ASP A 593 -5.40 24.99 37.94
CA ASP A 593 -4.40 24.34 38.81
C ASP A 593 -3.22 23.77 38.02
N VAL A 594 -3.31 23.73 36.69
CA VAL A 594 -2.26 23.18 35.82
C VAL A 594 -1.25 24.26 35.45
N THR A 595 -0.01 24.11 35.92
CA THR A 595 1.09 25.00 35.54
C THR A 595 1.85 24.45 34.34
N PHE A 596 1.85 25.22 33.25
CA PHE A 596 2.65 24.95 32.04
C PHE A 596 4.04 25.57 32.13
N GLN A 597 5.04 24.83 31.66
CA GLN A 597 6.45 25.19 31.73
C GLN A 597 7.00 25.67 30.38
N ARG A 598 6.20 25.58 29.30
CA ARG A 598 6.57 26.13 27.98
C ARG A 598 6.84 27.64 28.07
N ARG A 599 7.98 28.08 27.55
CA ARG A 599 8.35 29.51 27.48
C ARG A 599 8.66 29.92 26.06
N ALA A 600 8.24 31.12 25.67
CA ALA A 600 8.68 31.71 24.40
C ALA A 600 10.21 31.87 24.41
N PHE A 601 10.83 31.59 23.28
CA PHE A 601 12.28 31.65 23.13
C PHE A 601 12.64 32.42 21.86
N THR A 602 13.73 33.18 21.89
CA THR A 602 14.23 33.89 20.72
C THR A 602 15.67 33.43 20.45
N PRO A 603 15.91 32.61 19.42
CA PRO A 603 17.25 32.15 19.12
C PRO A 603 18.11 33.28 18.54
N LEU A 604 19.34 33.35 19.01
CA LEU A 604 20.39 34.22 18.50
C LEU A 604 21.34 33.38 17.66
N TRP A 605 21.53 33.74 16.40
CA TRP A 605 22.35 32.99 15.47
C TRP A 605 23.70 33.65 15.27
N ASP A 606 24.74 32.85 15.07
CA ASP A 606 26.01 33.34 14.56
C ASP A 606 25.90 33.76 13.08
N SER A 607 27.00 34.22 12.49
CA SER A 607 27.06 34.70 11.10
C SER A 607 26.46 33.69 10.10
N LEU A 608 25.50 34.18 9.30
CA LEU A 608 24.77 33.40 8.31
C LEU A 608 25.56 33.32 7.00
N THR A 609 26.11 32.15 6.67
CA THR A 609 26.68 31.91 5.33
C THR A 609 25.67 31.15 4.48
N LEU A 610 25.13 31.81 3.45
CA LEU A 610 24.17 31.21 2.53
C LEU A 610 24.88 30.48 1.39
N PRO A 611 24.50 29.23 1.07
CA PRO A 611 24.92 28.58 -0.17
C PRO A 611 24.41 29.34 -1.40
N ASP A 612 25.16 29.32 -2.50
CA ASP A 612 24.78 30.00 -3.76
C ASP A 612 23.41 29.55 -4.32
N SER A 613 23.02 28.31 -4.01
CA SER A 613 21.77 27.69 -4.42
C SER A 613 20.55 28.16 -3.61
N LEU A 614 20.74 28.89 -2.51
CA LEU A 614 19.71 29.31 -1.57
C LEU A 614 19.62 30.83 -1.45
N ARG A 615 18.43 31.39 -1.67
CA ARG A 615 18.14 32.80 -1.42
C ARG A 615 17.00 32.93 -0.41
N LEU A 616 17.26 33.65 0.67
CA LEU A 616 16.28 33.97 1.70
C LEU A 616 15.96 35.46 1.64
N LYS A 617 14.67 35.81 1.58
CA LYS A 617 14.21 37.20 1.68
C LYS A 617 13.20 37.33 2.81
N LYS A 618 13.56 38.08 3.86
CA LYS A 618 12.65 38.43 4.95
C LYS A 618 11.68 39.52 4.49
N THR A 619 10.40 39.36 4.81
CA THR A 619 9.33 40.33 4.54
C THR A 619 8.51 40.47 5.82
N GLU A 620 8.62 41.58 6.56
CA GLU A 620 8.01 41.81 7.89
C GLU A 620 8.10 40.61 8.85
N ASN A 621 7.14 39.66 8.79
CA ASN A 621 7.07 38.45 9.63
C ASN A 621 7.28 37.10 8.88
N ASP A 622 7.47 37.14 7.57
CA ASP A 622 7.57 35.96 6.70
C ASP A 622 8.98 35.83 6.08
N ILE A 623 9.37 34.59 5.74
CA ILE A 623 10.61 34.29 5.01
C ILE A 623 10.27 33.66 3.66
N LEU A 624 10.60 34.35 2.58
CA LEU A 624 10.53 33.78 1.23
C LEU A 624 11.80 33.00 0.94
N VAL A 625 11.65 31.68 0.76
CA VAL A 625 12.72 30.75 0.40
C VAL A 625 12.70 30.51 -1.10
N ARG A 626 13.86 30.65 -1.74
CA ARG A 626 14.10 30.25 -3.14
C ARG A 626 15.33 29.38 -3.21
N ALA A 627 15.12 28.08 -3.43
CA ALA A 627 16.18 27.09 -3.58
C ALA A 627 16.20 26.55 -5.02
N SER A 628 17.31 26.71 -5.73
CA SER A 628 17.47 26.23 -7.13
C SER A 628 17.73 24.72 -7.21
N SER A 629 18.35 24.16 -6.17
CA SER A 629 18.58 22.74 -5.91
C SER A 629 18.36 22.44 -4.42
N GLU A 630 18.46 21.17 -4.02
CA GLU A 630 18.62 20.82 -2.61
C GLU A 630 19.82 21.59 -2.03
N SER A 631 19.62 22.25 -0.89
CA SER A 631 20.58 23.19 -0.30
C SER A 631 20.55 23.10 1.22
N THR A 632 21.73 22.91 1.83
CA THR A 632 21.87 22.80 3.29
C THR A 632 22.49 24.07 3.86
N LEU A 633 21.86 24.60 4.91
CA LEU A 633 22.31 25.73 5.71
C LEU A 633 22.67 25.22 7.10
N SER A 634 23.84 25.59 7.61
CA SER A 634 24.24 25.32 8.99
C SER A 634 24.16 26.61 9.81
N LEU A 635 23.48 26.56 10.96
CA LEU A 635 23.32 27.67 11.90
C LEU A 635 23.82 27.25 13.27
N SER A 636 24.70 28.05 13.87
CA SER A 636 25.11 27.87 15.27
C SER A 636 24.33 28.81 16.18
N LEU A 637 23.78 28.26 17.26
CA LEU A 637 23.00 29.00 18.25
C LEU A 637 23.93 29.64 19.29
N LEU A 638 23.88 30.98 19.42
CA LEU A 638 24.72 31.75 20.36
C LEU A 638 24.19 31.71 21.79
N ASN A 639 22.89 31.44 21.98
CA ASN A 639 22.24 31.31 23.28
C ASN A 639 21.66 29.90 23.46
N PRO A 640 22.50 28.85 23.54
CA PRO A 640 22.02 27.49 23.73
C PRO A 640 21.21 27.37 25.02
N ALA A 641 20.17 26.55 24.99
CA ALA A 641 19.31 26.26 26.13
C ALA A 641 19.58 24.83 26.61
N PRO A 642 20.70 24.60 27.35
CA PRO A 642 21.04 23.28 27.82
C PRO A 642 19.89 22.71 28.67
N ASP A 643 19.65 21.42 28.54
CA ASP A 643 18.58 20.68 29.22
C ASP A 643 17.13 21.11 28.88
N GLN A 644 16.94 21.95 27.86
CA GLN A 644 15.64 22.31 27.31
C GLN A 644 15.41 21.65 25.95
N ILE A 645 14.19 21.16 25.72
CA ILE A 645 13.69 20.80 24.40
C ILE A 645 13.40 22.09 23.67
N LEU A 646 13.94 22.24 22.47
CA LEU A 646 13.70 23.38 21.61
C LEU A 646 12.57 23.06 20.62
N LEU A 647 11.47 23.77 20.75
CA LEU A 647 10.27 23.60 19.92
C LEU A 647 10.25 24.68 18.84
N LEU A 648 10.19 24.27 17.58
CA LEU A 648 10.06 25.13 16.41
C LEU A 648 8.79 24.78 15.66
N GLU A 649 7.98 25.80 15.38
CA GLU A 649 6.80 25.67 14.54
C GLU A 649 6.71 26.84 13.54
N PHE A 650 6.35 26.54 12.28
CA PHE A 650 6.06 27.56 11.27
C PHE A 650 5.14 27.05 10.15
N GLN A 651 4.31 27.93 9.59
CA GLN A 651 3.44 27.60 8.47
C GLN A 651 4.23 27.62 7.15
N VAL A 652 3.96 26.67 6.27
CA VAL A 652 4.58 26.53 4.94
C VAL A 652 3.55 26.73 3.85
N VAL A 653 3.74 27.77 3.04
CA VAL A 653 2.93 28.03 1.84
C VAL A 653 3.75 27.72 0.59
N ASN A 654 3.38 26.64 -0.10
CA ASN A 654 4.03 26.26 -1.35
C ASN A 654 3.66 27.24 -2.49
N LYS A 655 4.66 27.86 -3.12
CA LYS A 655 4.50 28.75 -4.28
C LYS A 655 4.97 28.12 -5.60
N GLY A 656 5.49 26.89 -5.55
CA GLY A 656 6.02 26.16 -6.69
C GLY A 656 5.20 24.93 -7.08
N SER A 657 5.72 24.17 -8.03
CA SER A 657 5.10 22.93 -8.54
C SER A 657 5.63 21.64 -7.89
N HIS A 658 6.71 21.75 -7.11
CA HIS A 658 7.35 20.64 -6.41
C HIS A 658 6.81 20.51 -4.98
N ALA A 659 6.97 19.35 -4.34
CA ALA A 659 6.70 19.22 -2.92
C ALA A 659 7.73 20.03 -2.12
N VAL A 660 7.34 20.55 -0.97
CA VAL A 660 8.27 21.22 -0.05
C VAL A 660 8.72 20.20 0.98
N VAL A 661 10.00 19.92 1.03
CA VAL A 661 10.68 19.15 2.08
C VAL A 661 11.68 20.06 2.77
N ILE A 662 11.65 20.08 4.10
CA ILE A 662 12.62 20.76 4.94
C ILE A 662 13.07 19.74 6.00
N ASP A 663 14.35 19.39 5.97
CA ASP A 663 14.97 18.52 6.97
C ASP A 663 15.75 19.42 7.97
N ILE A 664 15.53 19.25 9.27
CA ILE A 664 16.31 19.94 10.32
C ILE A 664 16.93 18.87 11.20
N ASN A 665 18.26 18.81 11.25
CA ASN A 665 19.01 17.78 11.98
C ASN A 665 18.48 16.36 11.70
N GLN A 666 18.28 16.08 10.41
CA GLN A 666 17.73 14.83 9.85
C GLN A 666 16.26 14.52 10.20
N ILE A 667 15.57 15.42 10.91
CA ILE A 667 14.12 15.32 11.11
C ILE A 667 13.43 15.91 9.89
N ARG A 668 12.69 15.09 9.17
CA ARG A 668 12.06 15.46 7.90
C ARG A 668 10.62 15.95 8.06
N ASN A 669 10.30 17.14 7.57
CA ASN A 669 8.91 17.54 7.28
C ASN A 669 8.68 17.68 5.78
N LYS A 670 7.47 17.32 5.34
CA LYS A 670 7.06 17.38 3.95
C LYS A 670 5.65 17.94 3.79
N LEU A 671 5.48 18.90 2.90
CA LEU A 671 4.22 19.33 2.32
C LEU A 671 4.13 18.79 0.88
N SER A 672 3.12 17.96 0.62
CA SER A 672 2.90 17.39 -0.71
C SER A 672 2.66 18.48 -1.77
N LYS A 673 3.05 18.23 -3.02
CA LYS A 673 2.69 19.11 -4.15
C LYS A 673 1.17 19.14 -4.34
N ALA A 674 0.63 20.24 -4.87
CA ALA A 674 -0.82 20.38 -5.11
C ALA A 674 -1.42 19.27 -5.99
N SER A 675 -0.65 18.73 -6.93
CA SER A 675 -1.07 17.63 -7.82
C SER A 675 -0.80 16.22 -7.26
N ALA A 676 -0.49 16.09 -5.97
CA ALA A 676 -0.22 14.79 -5.37
C ALA A 676 -1.49 13.91 -5.37
N PRO A 677 -1.38 12.61 -5.74
CA PRO A 677 -2.52 11.69 -5.72
C PRO A 677 -3.22 11.54 -4.37
N TYR A 678 -2.42 11.63 -3.31
CA TYR A 678 -2.82 11.67 -1.91
C TYR A 678 -2.03 12.82 -1.32
N PRO A 679 -2.61 14.02 -1.19
CA PRO A 679 -1.95 15.12 -0.52
C PRO A 679 -1.98 14.92 1.00
N ASN A 680 -0.94 15.36 1.71
CA ASN A 680 -0.87 15.22 3.16
C ASN A 680 -1.49 16.40 3.92
N GLY A 681 -1.70 17.54 3.25
CA GLY A 681 -2.20 18.76 3.88
C GLY A 681 -1.31 19.29 5.00
N ASN A 682 -0.02 18.94 5.02
CA ASN A 682 0.91 19.33 6.08
C ASN A 682 1.44 20.75 5.85
N ASP A 683 0.60 21.76 6.04
CA ASP A 683 0.96 23.18 5.89
C ASP A 683 1.57 23.78 7.16
N MET A 684 1.66 23.00 8.24
CA MET A 684 2.22 23.40 9.52
C MET A 684 3.37 22.47 9.88
N PHE A 685 4.61 22.99 9.94
CA PHE A 685 5.79 22.19 10.24
C PHE A 685 6.16 22.33 11.71
N HIS A 686 6.32 21.21 12.40
CA HIS A 686 6.76 21.13 13.79
C HIS A 686 8.08 20.36 13.90
N TYR A 687 8.98 20.87 14.73
CA TYR A 687 10.23 20.22 15.11
C TYR A 687 10.41 20.30 16.62
N GLN A 688 10.64 19.14 17.26
CA GLN A 688 10.91 19.03 18.68
C GLN A 688 12.35 18.57 18.87
N LEU A 689 13.27 19.53 18.94
CA LEU A 689 14.70 19.28 18.94
C LEU A 689 15.21 19.03 20.36
N SER A 690 15.84 17.88 20.57
CA SER A 690 16.45 17.53 21.85
C SER A 690 17.69 18.41 22.15
N PRO A 691 18.05 18.64 23.42
CA PRO A 691 19.13 19.55 23.82
C PRO A 691 20.46 19.34 23.08
N ASN A 692 20.92 18.09 22.95
CA ASN A 692 22.20 17.76 22.30
C ASN A 692 22.19 17.97 20.77
N LYS A 693 21.02 18.26 20.18
CA LYS A 693 20.81 18.53 18.76
C LYS A 693 20.30 19.95 18.54
N ALA A 694 20.39 20.85 19.53
CA ALA A 694 19.86 22.21 19.43
C ALA A 694 20.95 23.28 19.22
N ASP A 695 22.22 22.96 19.52
CA ASP A 695 23.34 23.92 19.46
C ASP A 695 23.73 24.30 18.02
N THR A 696 23.59 23.35 17.10
CA THR A 696 23.79 23.57 15.66
C THR A 696 22.60 22.99 14.90
N LEU A 697 22.02 23.81 14.01
CA LEU A 697 20.93 23.40 13.12
C LEU A 697 21.45 23.26 11.70
N GLU A 698 21.46 22.03 11.21
CA GLU A 698 21.59 21.72 9.79
C GLU A 698 20.21 21.67 9.16
N ILE A 699 19.89 22.69 8.37
CA ILE A 699 18.60 22.86 7.70
C ILE A 699 18.77 22.59 6.21
N THR A 700 18.19 21.52 5.71
CA THR A 700 18.20 21.17 4.28
C THR A 700 16.87 21.53 3.63
N PHE A 701 16.94 22.44 2.67
CA PHE A 701 15.82 22.94 1.89
C PHE A 701 15.74 22.20 0.55
N SER A 702 14.59 21.59 0.27
CA SER A 702 14.31 21.08 -1.08
C SER A 702 14.20 22.18 -2.12
N LYS A 703 14.47 21.82 -3.38
CA LYS A 703 14.29 22.68 -4.55
C LYS A 703 12.85 23.22 -4.62
N GLY A 704 12.71 24.54 -4.73
CA GLY A 704 11.41 25.17 -4.90
C GLY A 704 11.38 26.63 -4.47
N THR A 705 10.17 27.19 -4.49
CA THR A 705 9.87 28.50 -3.92
C THR A 705 8.70 28.35 -2.97
N TYR A 706 8.90 28.76 -1.72
CA TYR A 706 7.89 28.65 -0.67
C TYR A 706 8.07 29.77 0.36
N LEU A 707 6.98 30.06 1.05
CA LEU A 707 6.90 31.12 2.05
C LEU A 707 6.73 30.47 3.42
N LEU A 708 7.62 30.80 4.36
CA LEU A 708 7.54 30.41 5.76
C LEU A 708 6.90 31.55 6.53
N LYS A 709 5.84 31.27 7.29
CA LYS A 709 5.11 32.28 8.07
C LYS A 709 5.06 31.89 9.54
N SER A 710 4.82 32.89 10.39
CA SER A 710 4.52 32.68 11.81
C SER A 710 5.55 31.79 12.50
N ILE A 711 6.84 32.04 12.27
CA ILE A 711 7.92 31.26 12.87
C ILE A 711 7.93 31.52 14.36
N GLN A 712 7.68 30.48 15.15
CA GLN A 712 7.67 30.55 16.61
C GLN A 712 8.67 29.57 17.20
N TRP A 713 9.36 30.05 18.22
CA TRP A 713 10.32 29.28 19.00
C TRP A 713 9.88 29.28 20.45
N SER A 714 10.01 28.11 21.08
CA SER A 714 9.76 27.97 22.51
C SER A 714 10.65 26.90 23.11
N THR A 715 10.86 26.97 24.41
CA THR A 715 11.60 25.97 25.18
C THR A 715 10.69 25.26 26.16
N LEU A 716 11.02 24.02 26.44
CA LEU A 716 10.35 23.21 27.44
C LEU A 716 11.38 22.36 28.20
N PRO A 717 11.34 22.31 29.54
CA PRO A 717 12.35 21.57 30.28
C PRO A 717 12.17 20.06 30.10
N LYS A 718 13.27 19.32 29.95
CA LYS A 718 13.22 17.85 29.80
C LYS A 718 12.57 17.13 30.98
N THR A 719 12.53 17.77 32.15
CA THR A 719 11.96 17.21 33.39
C THR A 719 10.46 16.94 33.30
N ILE A 720 9.74 17.48 32.31
CA ILE A 720 8.32 17.15 32.07
C ILE A 720 8.08 15.64 31.93
N PHE A 721 9.03 14.90 31.36
CA PHE A 721 8.90 13.46 31.12
C PHE A 721 9.05 12.63 32.40
N SER A 722 9.49 13.24 33.49
CA SER A 722 9.62 12.59 34.80
C SER A 722 8.55 13.02 35.80
N GLN A 723 7.64 13.92 35.42
CA GLN A 723 6.63 14.49 36.35
C GLN A 723 5.44 13.56 36.56
N LYS A 724 5.16 12.64 35.63
CA LYS A 724 4.00 11.73 35.73
C LYS A 724 4.28 10.59 36.71
N THR A 725 3.40 10.43 37.69
CA THR A 725 3.37 9.26 38.57
C THR A 725 2.59 8.12 37.93
N PHE A 726 3.19 6.93 37.90
CA PHE A 726 2.56 5.72 37.38
C PHE A 726 3.14 4.46 38.03
N ILE A 727 2.36 3.39 38.03
CA ILE A 727 2.78 2.05 38.45
C ILE A 727 2.79 1.14 37.21
N PRO A 728 3.95 0.65 36.74
CA PRO A 728 4.01 -0.22 35.57
C PRO A 728 3.34 -1.56 35.84
N LEU A 729 2.67 -2.11 34.82
CA LEU A 729 2.13 -3.48 34.87
C LEU A 729 3.28 -4.49 35.10
N LYS A 730 3.20 -5.28 36.18
CA LYS A 730 4.13 -6.39 36.40
C LYS A 730 3.66 -7.57 35.56
N LEU A 731 4.32 -7.78 34.43
CA LEU A 731 3.94 -8.85 33.50
C LEU A 731 4.07 -10.23 34.13
N TYR A 732 3.10 -11.10 33.88
CA TYR A 732 3.30 -12.52 34.14
C TYR A 732 4.41 -13.04 33.23
N GLY A 733 5.33 -13.82 33.79
CA GLY A 733 6.24 -14.64 32.96
C GLY A 733 5.38 -15.45 31.97
N LYS A 734 5.86 -15.61 30.73
CA LYS A 734 5.17 -16.25 29.58
C LYS A 734 4.78 -17.74 29.79
N GLU A 735 4.46 -18.18 31.00
CA GLU A 735 4.01 -19.52 31.36
C GLU A 735 2.50 -19.66 31.54
N LEU A 736 1.72 -18.57 31.50
CA LEU A 736 0.29 -18.67 31.17
C LEU A 736 0.12 -18.80 29.65
N GLN A 737 0.59 -19.93 29.12
CA GLN A 737 0.00 -20.51 27.93
C GLN A 737 -1.44 -20.87 28.29
N THR A 738 -2.40 -19.97 28.05
CA THR A 738 -3.68 -20.48 27.57
C THR A 738 -3.35 -21.21 26.27
N ASP A 739 -3.50 -22.53 26.27
CA ASP A 739 -3.28 -23.44 25.14
C ASP A 739 -3.68 -22.81 23.80
N THR A 740 -2.75 -22.14 23.10
CA THR A 740 -2.99 -21.42 21.85
C THR A 740 -3.27 -22.34 20.65
N ASN A 741 -3.64 -23.60 20.91
CA ASN A 741 -3.94 -24.63 19.92
C ASN A 741 -5.36 -24.51 19.33
N ARG A 742 -6.13 -23.44 19.60
CA ARG A 742 -7.50 -23.32 19.09
C ARG A 742 -7.64 -22.19 18.07
N LEU A 743 -8.09 -22.57 16.86
CA LEU A 743 -8.39 -21.72 15.68
C LEU A 743 -9.23 -20.45 15.95
N PHE A 744 -9.84 -20.31 17.13
CA PHE A 744 -10.85 -19.30 17.45
C PHE A 744 -10.59 -18.52 18.75
N GLU A 745 -9.42 -18.69 19.37
CA GLU A 745 -9.09 -17.95 20.61
C GLU A 745 -8.59 -16.52 20.34
N ALA A 746 -8.68 -15.70 21.38
CA ALA A 746 -8.10 -14.36 21.39
C ALA A 746 -6.58 -14.40 21.41
N ASP A 747 -5.98 -13.32 20.93
CA ASP A 747 -4.60 -13.01 21.25
C ASP A 747 -4.53 -12.26 22.58
N THR A 748 -3.53 -12.59 23.40
CA THR A 748 -3.28 -11.91 24.68
C THR A 748 -2.22 -10.85 24.44
N LEU A 749 -2.64 -9.59 24.38
CA LEU A 749 -1.73 -8.46 24.09
C LEU A 749 -0.87 -8.10 25.29
N LEU A 750 -1.47 -8.11 26.49
CA LEU A 750 -0.81 -7.83 27.76
C LEU A 750 -1.47 -8.64 28.88
N SER A 751 -0.68 -9.11 29.84
CA SER A 751 -1.19 -9.83 31.00
C SER A 751 -0.22 -9.68 32.19
N GLY A 752 -0.75 -9.32 33.35
CA GLY A 752 0.07 -9.09 34.54
C GLY A 752 -0.72 -8.70 35.77
N THR A 753 -0.01 -8.23 36.79
CA THR A 753 -0.58 -7.73 38.05
C THR A 753 -0.25 -6.26 38.26
N ILE A 754 -1.19 -5.54 38.86
CA ILE A 754 -1.00 -4.20 39.38
C ILE A 754 -1.41 -4.21 40.85
N GLU A 755 -0.65 -3.49 41.66
CA GLU A 755 -0.95 -3.25 43.07
C GLU A 755 -0.94 -1.74 43.27
N THR A 756 -2.03 -1.19 43.81
CA THR A 756 -2.21 0.25 44.01
C THR A 756 -2.87 0.54 45.35
N ASP A 757 -2.48 1.65 45.96
CA ASP A 757 -3.02 2.16 47.22
C ASP A 757 -4.16 3.18 47.04
N THR A 758 -4.46 3.56 45.80
CA THR A 758 -5.48 4.54 45.40
C THR A 758 -6.40 3.98 44.32
N ASP A 759 -7.61 4.52 44.22
CA ASP A 759 -8.47 4.32 43.06
C ASP A 759 -7.92 5.13 41.88
N GLY A 760 -8.04 4.60 40.66
CA GLY A 760 -7.53 5.28 39.47
C GLY A 760 -7.80 4.47 38.20
N TYR A 761 -6.88 4.57 37.24
CA TYR A 761 -7.07 3.99 35.91
C TYR A 761 -5.88 3.14 35.49
N PHE A 762 -6.20 1.97 34.94
CA PHE A 762 -5.28 1.25 34.08
C PHE A 762 -5.33 1.87 32.67
N ALA A 763 -4.24 2.50 32.27
CA ALA A 763 -4.07 3.09 30.95
C ALA A 763 -3.13 2.23 30.11
N THR A 764 -3.40 2.18 28.81
CA THR A 764 -2.47 1.59 27.85
C THR A 764 -2.09 2.57 26.74
N SER A 765 -1.10 2.19 25.94
CA SER A 765 -0.84 2.79 24.62
C SER A 765 -1.21 1.82 23.48
N ILE A 766 -2.18 0.92 23.70
CA ILE A 766 -2.73 0.02 22.67
C ILE A 766 -3.95 0.69 22.05
N PRO A 767 -3.99 0.95 20.73
CA PRO A 767 -5.11 1.67 20.10
C PRO A 767 -6.44 0.98 20.33
N LEU A 768 -7.43 1.73 20.81
CA LEU A 768 -8.79 1.25 21.00
C LEU A 768 -9.39 0.90 19.62
N GLN A 769 -9.88 -0.32 19.51
CA GLN A 769 -10.41 -0.91 18.27
C GLN A 769 -11.42 -2.02 18.62
N ASN A 770 -12.37 -2.28 17.72
CA ASN A 770 -13.39 -3.28 17.94
C ASN A 770 -12.77 -4.67 18.11
N GLY A 771 -13.25 -5.38 19.14
CA GLY A 771 -12.74 -6.72 19.48
C GLY A 771 -11.74 -6.74 20.62
N LEU A 772 -11.27 -5.58 21.11
CA LEU A 772 -10.55 -5.49 22.38
C LEU A 772 -11.45 -5.81 23.57
N LYS A 773 -10.87 -6.41 24.60
CA LYS A 773 -11.46 -6.60 25.92
C LYS A 773 -10.37 -6.46 26.99
N ILE A 774 -10.72 -5.85 28.11
CA ILE A 774 -9.89 -5.87 29.32
C ILE A 774 -10.61 -6.74 30.36
N LEU A 775 -9.87 -7.68 30.96
CA LEU A 775 -10.32 -8.45 32.11
C LEU A 775 -9.59 -7.95 33.35
N VAL A 776 -10.34 -7.68 34.42
CA VAL A 776 -9.82 -7.40 35.76
C VAL A 776 -10.30 -8.52 36.67
N ASP A 777 -9.37 -9.21 37.32
CA ASP A 777 -9.62 -10.37 38.19
C ASP A 777 -10.49 -11.45 37.52
N GLY A 778 -10.25 -11.66 36.23
CA GLY A 778 -10.96 -12.63 35.39
C GLY A 778 -12.33 -12.18 34.88
N GLN A 779 -12.81 -10.98 35.26
CA GLN A 779 -14.09 -10.44 34.83
C GLN A 779 -13.91 -9.37 33.76
N SER A 780 -14.78 -9.40 32.73
CA SER A 780 -14.75 -8.38 31.67
C SER A 780 -15.27 -7.06 32.21
N VAL A 781 -14.46 -6.00 32.05
CA VAL A 781 -14.80 -4.64 32.49
C VAL A 781 -15.05 -3.71 31.29
N PRO A 782 -15.77 -2.60 31.48
CA PRO A 782 -15.94 -1.58 30.44
C PRO A 782 -14.59 -1.01 29.97
N LEU A 783 -14.49 -0.77 28.66
CA LEU A 783 -13.36 -0.08 28.06
C LEU A 783 -13.60 1.42 28.06
N LEU A 784 -12.58 2.18 28.43
CA LEU A 784 -12.52 3.63 28.32
C LEU A 784 -11.51 4.03 27.23
N THR A 785 -11.74 5.16 26.58
CA THR A 785 -10.70 5.80 25.76
C THR A 785 -9.77 6.56 26.70
N VAL A 786 -8.48 6.24 26.63
CA VAL A 786 -7.42 6.95 27.35
C VAL A 786 -6.45 7.59 26.36
N ASN A 787 -5.95 8.78 26.69
CA ASN A 787 -5.02 9.55 25.87
C ASN A 787 -5.49 9.64 24.41
N GLU A 788 -6.75 10.07 24.21
CA GLU A 788 -7.45 10.28 22.94
C GLU A 788 -7.72 9.04 22.07
N ALA A 789 -6.91 7.97 22.16
CA ALA A 789 -6.95 6.86 21.21
C ALA A 789 -6.76 5.46 21.78
N PHE A 790 -6.30 5.30 23.02
CA PHE A 790 -5.88 4.01 23.55
C PHE A 790 -6.93 3.40 24.48
N ALA A 791 -6.81 2.09 24.72
CA ALA A 791 -7.70 1.38 25.63
C ALA A 791 -7.25 1.56 27.09
N GLY A 792 -8.21 1.75 27.98
CA GLY A 792 -8.00 1.70 29.43
C GLY A 792 -9.26 1.25 30.16
N THR A 793 -9.17 1.20 31.48
CA THR A 793 -10.30 0.88 32.37
C THR A 793 -10.03 1.41 33.77
N GLU A 794 -11.06 1.52 34.59
CA GLU A 794 -10.93 1.87 36.00
C GLU A 794 -10.36 0.70 36.80
N LEU A 795 -9.55 1.03 37.79
CA LEU A 795 -9.09 0.10 38.82
C LEU A 795 -9.30 0.72 40.19
N SER A 796 -9.96 -0.04 41.06
CA SER A 796 -10.04 0.27 42.48
C SER A 796 -8.68 0.10 43.17
N LYS A 797 -8.56 0.66 44.38
CA LYS A 797 -7.49 0.32 45.31
C LYS A 797 -7.40 -1.20 45.54
N GLY A 798 -6.19 -1.75 45.47
CA GLY A 798 -5.92 -3.15 45.77
C GLY A 798 -4.95 -3.81 44.79
N ALA A 799 -4.82 -5.13 44.92
CA ALA A 799 -4.07 -5.96 43.99
C ALA A 799 -5.02 -6.57 42.95
N HIS A 800 -4.74 -6.32 41.68
CA HIS A 800 -5.57 -6.73 40.56
C HIS A 800 -4.76 -7.50 39.52
N THR A 801 -5.37 -8.54 38.97
CA THR A 801 -4.91 -9.21 37.76
C THR A 801 -5.54 -8.56 36.54
N VAL A 802 -4.73 -8.09 35.59
CA VAL A 802 -5.20 -7.42 34.37
C VAL A 802 -4.78 -8.19 33.13
N GLN A 803 -5.73 -8.42 32.22
CA GLN A 803 -5.48 -9.04 30.92
C GLN A 803 -6.11 -8.20 29.80
N VAL A 804 -5.32 -7.89 28.77
CA VAL A 804 -5.79 -7.22 27.55
C VAL A 804 -5.86 -8.26 26.43
N LEU A 805 -7.06 -8.54 25.96
CA LEU A 805 -7.36 -9.56 24.96
C LEU A 805 -7.86 -8.93 23.67
N PHE A 806 -7.56 -9.56 22.53
CA PHE A 806 -8.03 -9.11 21.22
C PHE A 806 -8.67 -10.22 20.39
N TYR A 807 -9.88 -9.94 19.88
CA TYR A 807 -10.67 -10.82 19.02
C TYR A 807 -11.01 -10.10 17.70
N PRO A 808 -10.41 -10.47 16.55
CA PRO A 808 -10.71 -9.79 15.30
C PRO A 808 -12.18 -10.00 14.93
N PRO A 809 -12.97 -8.91 14.76
CA PRO A 809 -14.38 -9.02 14.44
C PRO A 809 -14.60 -9.88 13.18
N GLY A 810 -15.57 -10.79 13.24
CA GLY A 810 -15.95 -11.64 12.11
C GLY A 810 -14.97 -12.77 11.74
N ARG A 811 -13.80 -12.91 12.39
CA ARG A 811 -12.82 -13.96 12.07
C ARG A 811 -13.40 -15.36 12.20
N THR A 812 -14.04 -15.66 13.32
CA THR A 812 -14.66 -16.97 13.59
C THR A 812 -15.72 -17.31 12.54
N ALA A 813 -16.65 -16.38 12.30
CA ALA A 813 -17.70 -16.55 11.28
C ALA A 813 -17.10 -16.73 9.87
N GLY A 814 -16.07 -15.93 9.53
CA GLY A 814 -15.38 -16.03 8.24
C GLY A 814 -14.69 -17.37 8.06
N CYS A 815 -13.99 -17.87 9.08
CA CYS A 815 -13.34 -19.18 9.05
C CYS A 815 -14.34 -20.33 8.90
N LEU A 816 -15.43 -20.33 9.68
CA LEU A 816 -16.48 -21.34 9.58
C LEU A 816 -17.14 -21.34 8.19
N LEU A 817 -17.44 -20.15 7.66
CA LEU A 817 -18.01 -19.99 6.31
C LEU A 817 -17.04 -20.47 5.23
N SER A 818 -15.74 -20.15 5.33
CA SER A 818 -14.71 -20.64 4.42
C SER A 818 -14.59 -22.17 4.44
N ILE A 819 -14.52 -22.79 5.62
CA ILE A 819 -14.38 -24.25 5.76
C ILE A 819 -15.59 -24.96 5.16
N THR A 820 -16.80 -24.53 5.53
CA THR A 820 -18.05 -25.12 5.01
C THR A 820 -18.18 -24.94 3.51
N ALA A 821 -17.83 -23.77 2.96
CA ALA A 821 -17.83 -23.51 1.53
C ALA A 821 -16.80 -24.34 0.76
N LEU A 822 -15.60 -24.57 1.34
CA LEU A 822 -14.57 -25.42 0.75
C LEU A 822 -15.02 -26.89 0.69
N ILE A 823 -15.60 -27.41 1.77
CA ILE A 823 -16.16 -28.77 1.81
C ILE A 823 -17.30 -28.91 0.79
N PHE A 824 -18.19 -27.92 0.74
CA PHE A 824 -19.29 -27.90 -0.23
C PHE A 824 -18.79 -27.85 -1.68
N TYR A 825 -17.77 -27.03 -1.96
CA TYR A 825 -17.12 -27.00 -3.29
C TYR A 825 -16.51 -28.36 -3.64
N LEU A 826 -15.80 -29.01 -2.71
CA LEU A 826 -15.22 -30.32 -2.94
C LEU A 826 -16.28 -31.38 -3.24
N PHE A 827 -17.40 -31.37 -2.50
CA PHE A 827 -18.54 -32.23 -2.76
C PHE A 827 -19.13 -32.01 -4.16
N LEU A 828 -19.37 -30.74 -4.54
CA LEU A 828 -19.84 -30.40 -5.89
C LEU A 828 -18.84 -30.85 -6.96
N PHE A 829 -17.55 -30.66 -6.72
CA PHE A 829 -16.48 -31.05 -7.63
C PHE A 829 -16.45 -32.56 -7.89
N ILE A 830 -16.54 -33.36 -6.84
CA ILE A 830 -16.62 -34.83 -6.93
C ILE A 830 -17.90 -35.23 -7.68
N ARG A 831 -19.05 -34.64 -7.34
CA ARG A 831 -20.33 -34.91 -8.02
C ARG A 831 -20.26 -34.60 -9.52
N TRP A 832 -19.71 -33.45 -9.91
CA TRP A 832 -19.54 -33.08 -11.32
C TRP A 832 -18.61 -34.06 -12.06
N ASN A 833 -17.52 -34.51 -11.44
CA ASN A 833 -16.64 -35.52 -12.03
C ASN A 833 -17.32 -36.88 -12.20
N MET A 834 -18.13 -37.31 -11.23
CA MET A 834 -18.89 -38.56 -11.35
C MET A 834 -19.94 -38.51 -12.46
N GLN A 835 -20.62 -37.37 -12.64
CA GLN A 835 -21.58 -37.18 -13.73
C GLN A 835 -20.89 -37.23 -15.10
N GLU A 836 -19.74 -36.55 -15.25
CA GLU A 836 -18.98 -36.55 -16.51
C GLU A 836 -18.51 -37.97 -16.89
N ARG A 837 -18.11 -38.80 -15.92
CA ARG A 837 -17.76 -40.21 -16.12
C ARG A 837 -18.95 -41.11 -16.49
N LYS A 838 -20.18 -40.73 -16.14
CA LYS A 838 -21.40 -41.47 -16.52
C LYS A 838 -21.92 -41.09 -17.91
N THR A 839 -21.49 -39.95 -18.43
CA THR A 839 -21.88 -39.43 -19.76
C THR A 839 -20.85 -39.70 -20.86
N LEU A 840 -19.64 -40.12 -20.48
CA LEU A 840 -18.59 -40.66 -21.35
C LEU A 840 -18.74 -42.18 -21.39
#